data_AF-A0AAW0JHI7-F1
#
_entry.id   AF-A0AAW0JHI7-F1
#
_cell.length_a   1.000
_cell.length_b   1.000
_cell.length_c   1.000
_cell.angle_alpha   90.00
_cell.angle_beta   90.00
_cell.angle_gamma   90.00
#
_symmetry.space_group_name_H-M   'P 1'
#
loop_
_entity.id
_entity.type
_entity.pdbx_description
1 polymer ?
#
loop_
_entity_poly.entity_id
_entity_poly.type
_entity_poly.pdbx_seq_one_letter_code
_entity_poly.pdbx_strand_id
1 'polypeptide(L)'
;MDNRVSGTTSNGETKPVCPALEKVEEDGTLEREHWNNKMEFVLSVAGEIVGLGNVWRFPYLCYKNGGGAFFIPYLIFLFTCGIPVFFLETALGQYTNQGGVTAWRKICPIFEGIGYASQIIVSLLNVYYIVVLAWALFYLFSSFTTDLPWGSCSHEWNTENCVEFQKTNASLNVTSENATSPVIEFWERRVLKLSDGIQHLGALRWELVLCLLLAWIICYFCIWKGVKSTGKVVYFTATFPYLMLAVLLIRGVTLPGAAQGIQFYLYPNITRLWDPQVWMDAGTQIFFSFAICLGCLTALGSYNKYHNNCYRDCIALCILNSSTSFVAGFAIFSILGFMSQEQGVPISEVAESGPGLAFIAYPRAVVMLPFSPLWACCFFFMVVLLGLDSQFVCVESLVTALVDMYPRVFRRKNRREILILIVSVTSFFIGLIMLTEGGMYVFQLFDYYAASGMCLLFVAIFESFCVAWVYGASRFYDNIEDMIGYKPWPLIKYCWLFFTPAVCMIQQDTDWIQQDTDWILQDTDGILQYTHGILQYTDGILQDTHWIQQDTDGIQQDTDWILQDPEEESRTDHWVGLWQGGAGELKVRIPLPGLKTLTLSGVRALAELRDQVTAFHSSALPYRGSLSSMDRKVSVHEDGYPVVSWVPEEGEMMDQNSKDQVKDRGQWTNKMEFVLSVAGEIIGLGNVWRFPYLCYKNGGGAFFVPYFIFFFSCGIPVFFLEVALGQYSSQGSVTAWRKICPLLQGIGMASVVIESYLNIYYIIILAWALFYLFSSFTWELPWTTCSNSWNTEHCVDFLNHSAATAASRSENFTSPVMEFWERRVLGITSGIHDLGSLRWELALCLLLAWIICYFCIWKGVKSTGKVVYFTATFPYLMLIILLIRGVTLPGAYQGIVFYLKPDLLRLKDPQVWMDAGTQIFFSFAICQGCLTALGSYNKYHNNCYRDSIALCFLNSATSFVAGFVVFSILGFMSQEQGIPISEVAESGPGLAFIAFPKAVTMMPLSPLWSCLFFLMLLFLGLDSQFVCMECLVTSSMDMFPQQLRKRGRRELLILVVAIVCYLLGLLLVTEGGMYIFQLFDYYASSGICLLFLSLFEVICIGWVYGADRFYDNVEDMIGYRPWPLVKISWLFLTPGLCLATFIFSLSKYTPLKYNNVYMYPSWGYFIGWLLAFSSMACVPLFIIITLLQTQGSFRKRIQRLITPDPSLPQPGRRPPQDGTSAHNCSPLPVKRELIAWEKETHL
;
A
#
# COMPACT_ATOMS: atom_id res chain seq x y z
N MET A 1 -37.81 -48.80 -6.26
CA MET A 1 -39.25 -49.07 -6.12
C MET A 1 -39.99 -47.92 -6.76
N ASP A 2 -40.72 -48.22 -7.83
CA ASP A 2 -42.06 -47.75 -8.21
C ASP A 2 -42.33 -46.22 -8.25
N ASN A 3 -42.98 -45.64 -9.27
CA ASN A 3 -44.04 -46.21 -10.12
C ASN A 3 -44.09 -45.65 -11.55
N ARG A 4 -44.71 -46.41 -12.46
CA ARG A 4 -45.09 -45.99 -13.84
C ARG A 4 -46.39 -45.16 -13.82
N VAL A 5 -46.65 -44.34 -14.86
CA VAL A 5 -47.87 -44.33 -15.71
C VAL A 5 -47.59 -43.52 -17.00
N SER A 6 -48.19 -43.92 -18.12
CA SER A 6 -48.07 -43.35 -19.48
C SER A 6 -49.26 -42.47 -19.91
N GLY A 7 -49.07 -41.53 -20.85
CA GLY A 7 -50.16 -40.83 -21.54
C GLY A 7 -49.73 -40.15 -22.86
N THR A 8 -50.43 -40.43 -23.96
CA THR A 8 -50.08 -40.00 -25.33
C THR A 8 -50.94 -38.85 -25.87
N THR A 9 -50.29 -37.88 -26.57
CA THR A 9 -50.85 -36.92 -27.56
C THR A 9 -51.98 -35.98 -27.09
N SER A 10 -51.94 -34.66 -27.31
CA SER A 10 -51.88 -34.00 -28.62
C SER A 10 -51.49 -32.51 -28.52
N ASN A 11 -50.70 -32.03 -29.48
CA ASN A 11 -50.40 -30.64 -29.89
C ASN A 11 -50.85 -29.47 -28.99
N GLY A 12 -49.88 -28.90 -28.27
CA GLY A 12 -49.91 -27.53 -27.74
C GLY A 12 -48.59 -27.18 -27.05
N GLU A 13 -47.81 -26.23 -27.59
CA GLU A 13 -46.50 -25.85 -27.02
C GLU A 13 -46.61 -24.95 -25.77
N THR A 14 -47.15 -25.49 -24.69
CA THR A 14 -46.84 -24.98 -23.34
C THR A 14 -45.52 -25.58 -22.88
N LYS A 15 -44.44 -24.77 -22.85
CA LYS A 15 -43.19 -25.16 -22.17
C LYS A 15 -43.51 -25.44 -20.69
N PRO A 16 -43.33 -26.67 -20.18
CA PRO A 16 -43.70 -26.99 -18.82
C PRO A 16 -42.70 -26.39 -17.84
N VAL A 17 -43.21 -25.67 -16.84
CA VAL A 17 -42.41 -25.28 -15.66
C VAL A 17 -42.29 -26.52 -14.77
N CYS A 18 -41.29 -27.35 -15.04
CA CYS A 18 -40.91 -28.41 -14.12
C CYS A 18 -40.37 -27.79 -12.81
N PRO A 19 -40.74 -28.29 -11.63
CA PRO A 19 -39.99 -28.00 -10.42
C PRO A 19 -38.56 -28.50 -10.61
N ALA A 20 -37.58 -27.71 -10.17
CA ALA A 20 -36.18 -27.92 -10.51
C ALA A 20 -35.61 -29.21 -9.91
N LEU A 21 -35.69 -30.31 -10.68
CA LEU A 21 -34.88 -31.50 -10.48
C LEU A 21 -33.41 -31.12 -10.63
N GLU A 22 -32.66 -31.27 -9.53
CA GLU A 22 -31.21 -31.11 -9.51
C GLU A 22 -30.60 -32.10 -10.51
N LYS A 23 -29.91 -31.57 -11.52
CA LYS A 23 -29.19 -32.41 -12.48
C LYS A 23 -27.95 -32.99 -11.81
N VAL A 24 -27.77 -34.29 -12.02
CA VAL A 24 -26.67 -35.09 -11.47
C VAL A 24 -25.85 -35.60 -12.65
N GLU A 25 -24.53 -35.39 -12.61
CA GLU A 25 -23.58 -35.92 -13.58
C GLU A 25 -23.42 -37.45 -13.41
N GLU A 26 -22.88 -38.15 -14.41
CA GLU A 26 -22.76 -39.62 -14.39
C GLU A 26 -21.88 -40.17 -13.23
N ASP A 27 -20.98 -39.36 -12.64
CA ASP A 27 -20.18 -39.69 -11.43
C ASP A 27 -20.92 -39.38 -10.10
N GLY A 28 -22.22 -39.10 -10.15
CA GLY A 28 -23.06 -38.83 -8.98
C GLY A 28 -22.81 -37.47 -8.30
N THR A 29 -22.15 -36.54 -9.01
CA THR A 29 -21.90 -35.16 -8.60
C THR A 29 -23.04 -34.22 -9.02
N LEU A 30 -23.33 -33.22 -8.18
CA LEU A 30 -24.31 -32.18 -8.50
C LEU A 30 -23.69 -31.12 -9.45
N GLU A 31 -24.47 -30.67 -10.44
CA GLU A 31 -24.10 -29.51 -11.29
C GLU A 31 -23.78 -28.28 -10.41
N ARG A 32 -22.86 -27.42 -10.89
CA ARG A 32 -22.52 -26.16 -10.21
C ARG A 32 -23.72 -25.22 -10.22
N GLU A 33 -23.96 -24.54 -9.10
CA GLU A 33 -24.92 -23.44 -9.06
C GLU A 33 -24.47 -22.24 -9.91
N HIS A 34 -25.39 -21.33 -10.19
CA HIS A 34 -25.16 -20.05 -10.86
C HIS A 34 -26.19 -19.02 -10.33
N TRP A 35 -25.91 -17.72 -10.48
CA TRP A 35 -26.88 -16.67 -10.16
C TRP A 35 -28.14 -16.80 -11.03
N ASN A 36 -29.33 -16.66 -10.44
CA ASN A 36 -30.58 -16.76 -11.19
C ASN A 36 -30.73 -15.53 -12.12
N ASN A 37 -30.32 -14.36 -11.63
CA ASN A 37 -30.28 -13.12 -12.40
C ASN A 37 -29.03 -12.27 -12.10
N LYS A 38 -28.78 -11.30 -13.00
CA LYS A 38 -27.63 -10.38 -12.94
C LYS A 38 -27.66 -9.44 -11.73
N MET A 39 -28.84 -9.13 -11.21
CA MET A 39 -29.00 -8.21 -10.06
C MET A 39 -28.69 -8.91 -8.74
N GLU A 40 -28.93 -10.23 -8.61
CA GLU A 40 -28.45 -11.04 -7.48
C GLU A 40 -26.92 -10.98 -7.38
N PHE A 41 -26.21 -11.19 -8.50
CA PHE A 41 -24.77 -10.97 -8.57
C PHE A 41 -24.42 -9.53 -8.14
N VAL A 42 -24.95 -8.52 -8.85
CA VAL A 42 -24.63 -7.10 -8.61
C VAL A 42 -24.87 -6.70 -7.16
N LEU A 43 -25.97 -7.12 -6.52
CA LEU A 43 -26.27 -6.78 -5.11
C LEU A 43 -25.49 -7.63 -4.10
N SER A 44 -25.22 -8.91 -4.38
CA SER A 44 -24.34 -9.71 -3.52
C SER A 44 -22.92 -9.17 -3.49
N VAL A 45 -22.43 -8.65 -4.62
CA VAL A 45 -21.21 -7.86 -4.57
C VAL A 45 -21.48 -6.50 -3.91
N ALA A 46 -22.55 -5.76 -4.23
CA ALA A 46 -22.81 -4.43 -3.64
C ALA A 46 -22.88 -4.40 -2.11
N GLY A 47 -23.37 -5.45 -1.44
CA GLY A 47 -23.46 -5.51 0.04
C GLY A 47 -22.18 -5.99 0.71
N GLU A 48 -21.48 -6.94 0.09
CA GLU A 48 -20.10 -7.31 0.44
C GLU A 48 -19.18 -6.07 0.47
N ILE A 49 -19.55 -5.03 -0.29
CA ILE A 49 -18.74 -3.83 -0.49
C ILE A 49 -19.31 -2.54 0.10
N VAL A 50 -20.61 -2.28 0.10
CA VAL A 50 -21.13 -1.22 0.97
C VAL A 50 -21.33 -1.86 2.33
N GLY A 51 -20.29 -1.77 3.16
CA GLY A 51 -20.23 -2.38 4.49
C GLY A 51 -19.84 -1.37 5.57
N LEU A 52 -19.32 -1.87 6.69
CA LEU A 52 -18.94 -1.06 7.86
C LEU A 52 -17.78 -0.12 7.57
N GLY A 53 -16.98 -0.50 6.57
CA GLY A 53 -16.03 0.38 5.91
C GLY A 53 -16.74 1.66 5.52
N ASN A 54 -17.85 1.64 4.78
CA ASN A 54 -18.40 2.85 4.17
C ASN A 54 -19.09 3.86 5.09
N VAL A 55 -19.32 3.52 6.37
CA VAL A 55 -20.22 4.31 7.23
C VAL A 55 -19.56 4.81 8.49
N TRP A 56 -18.75 3.99 9.18
CA TRP A 56 -17.83 4.55 10.17
C TRP A 56 -16.42 4.53 9.67
N ARG A 57 -15.81 3.42 9.21
CA ARG A 57 -14.38 3.48 8.88
C ARG A 57 -14.14 4.31 7.61
N PHE A 58 -15.19 4.80 6.92
CA PHE A 58 -15.08 5.72 5.80
C PHE A 58 -15.11 7.16 6.31
N PRO A 59 -16.03 7.64 7.15
CA PRO A 59 -15.99 8.99 7.76
C PRO A 59 -15.03 9.08 8.96
N TYR A 60 -14.68 7.92 9.46
CA TYR A 60 -13.48 7.49 10.17
C TYR A 60 -12.49 6.80 9.24
N LEU A 61 -12.24 7.35 8.07
CA LEU A 61 -10.88 7.53 7.56
C LEU A 61 -10.80 8.77 6.69
N CYS A 62 -11.92 9.19 6.11
CA CYS A 62 -12.72 10.30 6.62
C CYS A 62 -11.93 11.42 7.20
N TYR A 63 -12.50 11.99 8.25
CA TYR A 63 -12.18 13.34 8.55
C TYR A 63 -11.10 13.41 9.65
N LYS A 64 -10.60 12.30 10.22
CA LYS A 64 -9.41 12.31 11.14
C LYS A 64 -8.13 12.76 10.39
N ASN A 65 -8.27 13.56 9.30
CA ASN A 65 -7.56 13.86 8.05
C ASN A 65 -7.31 15.35 7.68
N GLY A 66 -8.11 16.08 6.88
CA GLY A 66 -7.79 17.50 6.59
C GLY A 66 -8.80 18.56 6.07
N GLY A 67 -10.05 18.32 5.60
CA GLY A 67 -11.00 19.45 5.34
C GLY A 67 -12.29 19.21 4.52
N GLY A 68 -12.62 20.11 3.53
CA GLY A 68 -13.44 19.96 2.27
C GLY A 68 -13.05 19.77 0.66
N ALA A 69 -12.12 19.17 -0.23
CA ALA A 69 -11.06 18.08 -0.54
C ALA A 69 -10.98 16.58 0.00
N PHE A 70 -11.75 15.45 0.05
CA PHE A 70 -12.92 14.57 -0.38
C PHE A 70 -13.07 13.87 -1.78
N PHE A 71 -13.87 14.27 -2.76
CA PHE A 71 -13.67 13.77 -4.17
C PHE A 71 -12.23 13.79 -4.89
N ILE A 72 -11.01 13.40 -4.34
CA ILE A 72 -9.77 12.97 -5.13
C ILE A 72 -9.00 11.59 -5.17
N PRO A 73 -8.70 10.58 -4.29
CA PRO A 73 -8.57 9.10 -4.69
C PRO A 73 -9.69 7.93 -4.69
N TYR A 74 -10.94 8.07 -5.13
CA TYR A 74 -12.14 7.20 -5.35
C TYR A 74 -13.32 7.86 -6.20
N LEU A 75 -13.31 8.08 -7.55
CA LEU A 75 -13.07 9.24 -8.52
C LEU A 75 -11.64 9.94 -9.13
N ILE A 76 -9.40 10.11 -8.35
CA ILE A 76 -7.98 9.36 -8.45
C ILE A 76 -7.76 7.82 -8.16
N PHE A 77 -7.75 7.24 -6.94
CA PHE A 77 -7.43 5.82 -6.72
C PHE A 77 -8.55 4.90 -7.22
N LEU A 78 -9.83 5.25 -7.23
CA LEU A 78 -10.83 4.70 -8.18
C LEU A 78 -10.63 5.30 -9.57
N PHE A 79 -9.38 5.30 -10.00
CA PHE A 79 -8.83 5.26 -11.35
C PHE A 79 -7.41 4.67 -11.25
N THR A 80 -6.87 4.41 -10.05
CA THR A 80 -6.02 3.27 -9.58
C THR A 80 -6.77 1.91 -9.36
N CYS A 81 -6.09 0.87 -8.86
CA CYS A 81 -6.42 -0.44 -8.27
C CYS A 81 -7.72 -1.28 -8.28
N GLY A 82 -8.91 -0.79 -7.94
CA GLY A 82 -9.97 -1.60 -7.33
C GLY A 82 -11.08 -2.07 -8.20
N ILE A 83 -11.71 -1.21 -9.01
CA ILE A 83 -12.16 -1.67 -10.33
C ILE A 83 -11.08 -2.64 -10.85
N PRO A 84 -9.77 -2.28 -10.78
CA PRO A 84 -8.68 -3.12 -11.17
C PRO A 84 -8.51 -4.47 -10.51
N VAL A 85 -9.26 -4.89 -9.48
CA VAL A 85 -8.93 -6.14 -8.76
C VAL A 85 -10.08 -6.84 -7.95
N PHE A 86 -11.06 -7.31 -8.66
CA PHE A 86 -12.42 -7.55 -8.22
C PHE A 86 -13.08 -8.37 -9.33
N PHE A 87 -12.74 -8.04 -10.57
CA PHE A 87 -13.52 -8.36 -11.72
C PHE A 87 -12.99 -9.45 -12.65
N LEU A 88 -11.70 -9.64 -12.69
CA LEU A 88 -11.06 -10.90 -13.00
C LEU A 88 -11.23 -11.85 -11.82
N GLU A 89 -11.57 -11.40 -10.63
CA GLU A 89 -12.13 -12.30 -9.65
C GLU A 89 -13.52 -12.71 -10.13
N THR A 90 -14.40 -11.71 -10.28
CA THR A 90 -15.75 -11.81 -10.84
C THR A 90 -15.79 -12.66 -12.11
N ALA A 91 -14.75 -12.64 -12.93
CA ALA A 91 -14.71 -13.38 -14.16
C ALA A 91 -13.47 -14.22 -14.45
N LEU A 92 -12.68 -14.53 -13.41
CA LEU A 92 -11.96 -15.80 -13.29
C LEU A 92 -12.97 -16.83 -12.91
N GLY A 93 -13.76 -16.49 -11.89
CA GLY A 93 -14.93 -17.23 -11.55
C GLY A 93 -15.73 -17.50 -12.81
N GLN A 94 -16.16 -16.47 -13.55
CA GLN A 94 -16.90 -16.64 -14.80
C GLN A 94 -16.15 -17.43 -15.88
N TYR A 95 -14.83 -17.24 -16.07
CA TYR A 95 -14.08 -17.95 -17.12
C TYR A 95 -13.78 -19.41 -16.79
N THR A 96 -13.23 -19.70 -15.61
CA THR A 96 -12.91 -21.08 -15.20
C THR A 96 -14.12 -21.86 -14.70
N ASN A 97 -15.18 -21.14 -14.33
CA ASN A 97 -16.33 -21.62 -13.58
C ASN A 97 -15.93 -22.33 -12.27
N GLN A 98 -14.94 -21.79 -11.53
CA GLN A 98 -14.41 -22.34 -10.26
C GLN A 98 -14.06 -21.22 -9.26
N GLY A 99 -13.99 -21.57 -7.98
CA GLY A 99 -13.51 -20.73 -6.88
C GLY A 99 -12.00 -20.77 -6.67
N GLY A 100 -11.50 -19.88 -5.80
CA GLY A 100 -10.08 -19.52 -5.61
C GLY A 100 -9.06 -20.59 -6.01
N VAL A 101 -8.84 -21.60 -5.16
CA VAL A 101 -7.74 -22.57 -5.31
C VAL A 101 -7.80 -23.39 -6.60
N THR A 102 -9.00 -23.76 -7.08
CA THR A 102 -9.14 -24.62 -8.27
C THR A 102 -9.22 -23.82 -9.55
N ALA A 103 -9.87 -22.66 -9.51
CA ALA A 103 -9.70 -21.62 -10.52
C ALA A 103 -8.22 -21.29 -10.70
N TRP A 104 -7.46 -21.44 -9.61
CA TRP A 104 -6.04 -21.44 -9.66
C TRP A 104 -5.38 -22.57 -10.40
N ARG A 105 -5.52 -23.79 -9.90
CA ARG A 105 -4.95 -24.99 -10.51
C ARG A 105 -5.31 -25.17 -12.00
N LYS A 106 -6.43 -24.59 -12.46
CA LYS A 106 -6.90 -24.65 -13.85
C LYS A 106 -6.26 -23.65 -14.81
N ILE A 107 -6.20 -22.36 -14.46
CA ILE A 107 -5.55 -21.35 -15.32
C ILE A 107 -4.09 -21.76 -15.60
N CYS A 108 -3.56 -22.60 -14.71
CA CYS A 108 -2.20 -22.53 -14.25
C CYS A 108 -1.97 -23.73 -13.24
N PRO A 109 -0.95 -24.67 -13.33
CA PRO A 109 -0.40 -25.58 -12.23
C PRO A 109 0.40 -25.18 -10.91
N ILE A 110 1.63 -24.56 -10.85
CA ILE A 110 2.34 -24.04 -9.60
C ILE A 110 1.52 -23.30 -8.56
N PHE A 111 1.35 -22.00 -8.84
CA PHE A 111 0.78 -20.88 -8.14
C PHE A 111 -0.55 -21.25 -7.50
N GLU A 112 -0.49 -22.10 -6.49
CA GLU A 112 -1.64 -22.68 -5.81
C GLU A 112 -1.49 -22.66 -4.28
N GLY A 113 -0.28 -22.70 -3.70
CA GLY A 113 0.01 -22.24 -2.32
C GLY A 113 -0.48 -20.79 -2.11
N ILE A 114 -0.33 -20.07 -3.19
CA ILE A 114 -1.16 -19.01 -3.75
C ILE A 114 -2.65 -19.21 -3.46
N GLY A 115 -3.44 -19.94 -4.26
CA GLY A 115 -4.84 -20.29 -4.00
C GLY A 115 -5.25 -20.42 -2.51
N TYR A 116 -4.48 -21.17 -1.71
CA TYR A 116 -4.70 -21.34 -0.26
C TYR A 116 -4.59 -20.05 0.56
N ALA A 117 -3.69 -19.14 0.20
CA ALA A 117 -3.37 -17.97 1.00
C ALA A 117 -4.56 -17.03 1.24
N SER A 118 -5.37 -16.72 0.22
CA SER A 118 -6.59 -15.92 0.43
C SER A 118 -7.60 -16.62 1.33
N GLN A 119 -7.51 -17.96 1.41
CA GLN A 119 -8.34 -18.76 2.29
C GLN A 119 -7.80 -18.72 3.73
N ILE A 120 -6.51 -18.48 3.94
CA ILE A 120 -5.94 -18.19 5.26
C ILE A 120 -6.48 -16.84 5.76
N ILE A 121 -6.41 -15.76 4.97
CA ILE A 121 -6.80 -14.44 5.47
C ILE A 121 -8.31 -14.28 5.52
N VAL A 122 -9.09 -14.91 4.63
CA VAL A 122 -10.54 -14.97 4.88
C VAL A 122 -10.88 -15.78 6.11
N SER A 123 -10.09 -16.79 6.49
CA SER A 123 -10.30 -17.47 7.77
C SER A 123 -10.02 -16.53 8.94
N LEU A 124 -8.99 -15.67 8.85
CA LEU A 124 -8.68 -14.66 9.86
C LEU A 124 -9.76 -13.54 9.91
N LEU A 125 -10.24 -13.06 8.77
CA LEU A 125 -11.33 -12.08 8.65
C LEU A 125 -12.66 -12.62 9.15
N ASN A 126 -13.03 -13.84 8.75
CA ASN A 126 -14.20 -14.54 9.26
C ASN A 126 -14.20 -14.61 10.80
N VAL A 127 -13.01 -14.67 11.45
CA VAL A 127 -12.87 -14.72 12.91
C VAL A 127 -13.08 -13.36 13.58
N TYR A 128 -12.39 -12.29 13.18
CA TYR A 128 -12.45 -11.01 13.91
C TYR A 128 -13.53 -10.03 13.39
N TYR A 129 -13.86 -10.02 12.10
CA TYR A 129 -14.84 -9.06 11.56
C TYR A 129 -16.22 -9.25 12.20
N ILE A 130 -16.60 -10.49 12.46
CA ILE A 130 -17.85 -10.83 13.14
C ILE A 130 -17.88 -10.46 14.64
N VAL A 131 -16.72 -10.17 15.26
CA VAL A 131 -16.68 -9.59 16.63
C VAL A 131 -17.25 -8.17 16.61
N VAL A 132 -17.07 -7.42 15.52
CA VAL A 132 -17.69 -6.11 15.31
C VAL A 132 -19.22 -6.22 15.24
N LEU A 133 -19.75 -7.26 14.59
CA LEU A 133 -21.19 -7.55 14.59
C LEU A 133 -21.69 -7.90 15.99
N ALA A 134 -20.87 -8.55 16.83
CA ALA A 134 -21.23 -8.82 18.23
C ALA A 134 -21.37 -7.52 19.04
N TRP A 135 -20.47 -6.55 18.86
CA TRP A 135 -20.60 -5.21 19.45
C TRP A 135 -21.82 -4.46 18.90
N ALA A 136 -22.07 -4.52 17.59
CA ALA A 136 -23.24 -3.90 16.96
C ALA A 136 -24.58 -4.48 17.46
N LEU A 137 -24.66 -5.79 17.63
CA LEU A 137 -25.83 -6.45 18.21
C LEU A 137 -26.00 -6.08 19.69
N PHE A 138 -24.91 -5.98 20.47
CA PHE A 138 -24.96 -5.52 21.85
C PHE A 138 -25.54 -4.09 21.94
N TYR A 139 -25.01 -3.14 21.16
CA TYR A 139 -25.52 -1.76 21.13
C TYR A 139 -26.95 -1.66 20.59
N LEU A 140 -27.33 -2.48 19.60
CA LEU A 140 -28.71 -2.57 19.12
C LEU A 140 -29.66 -3.06 20.22
N PHE A 141 -29.26 -4.07 21.01
CA PHE A 141 -30.05 -4.52 22.15
C PHE A 141 -30.13 -3.48 23.27
N SER A 142 -29.02 -2.80 23.58
CA SER A 142 -28.99 -1.66 24.52
C SER A 142 -29.83 -0.46 24.06
N SER A 143 -30.11 -0.33 22.76
CA SER A 143 -30.96 0.73 22.20
C SER A 143 -32.47 0.50 22.42
N PHE A 144 -32.92 -0.70 22.81
CA PHE A 144 -34.33 -0.98 23.13
C PHE A 144 -34.70 -0.58 24.57
N THR A 145 -34.33 0.64 24.95
CA THR A 145 -34.52 1.25 26.27
C THR A 145 -35.26 2.60 26.11
N THR A 146 -35.90 3.10 27.17
CA THR A 146 -36.53 4.44 27.14
C THR A 146 -35.48 5.54 27.11
N ASP A 147 -34.44 5.34 27.92
CA ASP A 147 -33.32 6.23 28.12
C ASP A 147 -32.05 5.43 27.81
N LEU A 148 -31.20 5.95 26.92
CA LEU A 148 -30.04 5.21 26.42
C LEU A 148 -29.00 5.02 27.53
N PRO A 149 -28.42 3.81 27.72
CA PRO A 149 -27.55 3.49 28.86
C PRO A 149 -26.14 4.12 28.80
N TRP A 150 -25.90 4.95 27.79
CA TRP A 150 -24.72 5.82 27.64
C TRP A 150 -25.08 7.31 27.70
N GLY A 151 -26.35 7.65 27.97
CA GLY A 151 -26.84 9.03 28.05
C GLY A 151 -26.61 9.71 29.40
N SER A 152 -26.32 8.94 30.45
CA SER A 152 -26.21 9.38 31.85
C SER A 152 -25.07 8.68 32.59
N CYS A 153 -24.55 9.32 33.63
CA CYS A 153 -23.50 8.82 34.52
C CYS A 153 -24.04 8.01 35.73
N SER A 154 -25.35 7.76 35.79
CA SER A 154 -26.04 7.17 36.95
C SER A 154 -26.03 5.63 36.98
N HIS A 155 -24.90 5.00 36.64
CA HIS A 155 -24.81 3.53 36.52
C HIS A 155 -23.60 2.93 37.26
N GLU A 156 -23.69 1.65 37.64
CA GLU A 156 -22.69 0.95 38.48
C GLU A 156 -21.27 0.83 37.88
N TRP A 157 -21.13 1.10 36.57
CA TRP A 157 -19.84 1.09 35.87
C TRP A 157 -19.19 2.48 35.77
N ASN A 158 -19.90 3.53 36.16
CA ASN A 158 -19.40 4.90 36.10
C ASN A 158 -18.51 5.23 37.30
N THR A 159 -17.58 6.17 37.10
CA THR A 159 -16.74 6.70 38.20
C THR A 159 -17.27 8.03 38.72
N GLU A 160 -16.78 8.46 39.89
CA GLU A 160 -17.04 9.80 40.45
C GLU A 160 -16.55 10.94 39.55
N ASN A 161 -15.74 10.64 38.53
CA ASN A 161 -15.25 11.59 37.52
C ASN A 161 -16.15 11.69 36.27
N CYS A 162 -17.24 10.91 36.18
CA CYS A 162 -18.15 10.94 35.03
C CYS A 162 -19.00 12.21 35.02
N VAL A 163 -19.05 12.92 33.89
CA VAL A 163 -19.79 14.20 33.74
C VAL A 163 -20.79 14.16 32.58
N GLU A 164 -22.03 14.58 32.87
CA GLU A 164 -23.11 14.72 31.88
C GLU A 164 -23.07 16.10 31.20
N PHE A 165 -22.67 16.13 29.93
CA PHE A 165 -22.58 17.35 29.12
C PHE A 165 -23.95 17.82 28.60
N GLN A 166 -24.82 18.32 29.48
CA GLN A 166 -26.13 18.89 29.13
C GLN A 166 -26.26 20.40 29.36
N LYS A 167 -27.04 21.04 28.46
CA LYS A 167 -27.30 22.48 28.37
C LYS A 167 -27.83 23.11 29.66
N THR A 168 -26.96 23.72 30.48
CA THR A 168 -27.39 24.73 31.47
C THR A 168 -26.41 25.89 31.61
N ASN A 169 -26.95 27.11 31.54
CA ASN A 169 -26.24 28.32 31.97
C ASN A 169 -26.04 28.30 33.50
N ALA A 170 -24.84 28.03 34.02
CA ALA A 170 -24.31 28.60 35.29
C ALA A 170 -22.97 27.99 35.74
N SER A 171 -21.93 28.83 35.81
CA SER A 171 -20.96 28.94 36.92
C SER A 171 -20.63 27.68 37.75
N LEU A 172 -20.14 26.60 37.12
CA LEU A 172 -19.50 25.49 37.81
C LEU A 172 -18.02 25.43 37.44
N ASN A 173 -17.18 26.00 38.30
CA ASN A 173 -15.72 25.81 38.27
C ASN A 173 -15.39 24.37 38.72
N VAL A 174 -15.61 23.40 37.83
CA VAL A 174 -15.12 22.02 37.98
C VAL A 174 -14.16 21.73 36.85
N THR A 175 -13.03 22.44 36.86
CA THR A 175 -11.84 22.08 36.09
C THR A 175 -11.17 20.88 36.78
N SER A 176 -11.73 19.70 36.56
CA SER A 176 -11.08 18.42 36.85
C SER A 176 -10.55 17.85 35.54
N GLU A 177 -9.23 17.78 35.41
CA GLU A 177 -8.54 17.28 34.20
C GLU A 177 -8.80 15.78 33.95
N ASN A 178 -9.36 15.07 34.93
CA ASN A 178 -9.66 13.64 34.88
C ASN A 178 -11.12 13.30 34.54
N ALA A 179 -11.92 14.26 34.06
CA ALA A 179 -13.35 14.08 33.81
C ALA A 179 -13.64 13.17 32.59
N THR A 180 -14.51 12.17 32.76
CA THR A 180 -14.89 11.20 31.73
C THR A 180 -16.32 11.43 31.23
N SER A 181 -16.65 10.96 30.01
CA SER A 181 -18.02 11.00 29.49
C SER A 181 -18.75 9.68 29.71
N PRO A 182 -20.09 9.66 29.90
CA PRO A 182 -20.85 8.44 30.15
C PRO A 182 -20.76 7.42 29.00
N VAL A 183 -20.48 7.88 27.77
CA VAL A 183 -20.33 7.00 26.60
C VAL A 183 -18.96 6.31 26.57
N ILE A 184 -17.89 7.01 26.95
CA ILE A 184 -16.54 6.43 27.04
C ILE A 184 -16.53 5.36 28.15
N GLU A 185 -17.07 5.67 29.33
CA GLU A 185 -17.16 4.67 30.40
C GLU A 185 -18.12 3.52 30.08
N PHE A 186 -19.19 3.76 29.31
CA PHE A 186 -20.01 2.67 28.80
C PHE A 186 -19.21 1.74 27.88
N TRP A 187 -18.39 2.26 26.96
CA TRP A 187 -17.53 1.42 26.12
C TRP A 187 -16.43 0.70 26.92
N GLU A 188 -15.59 1.45 27.63
CA GLU A 188 -14.40 0.93 28.28
C GLU A 188 -14.71 0.10 29.53
N ARG A 189 -15.67 0.53 30.37
CA ARG A 189 -15.99 -0.10 31.66
C ARG A 189 -17.24 -1.00 31.62
N ARG A 190 -18.24 -0.73 30.78
CA ARG A 190 -19.44 -1.60 30.67
C ARG A 190 -19.34 -2.65 29.56
N VAL A 191 -18.98 -2.27 28.34
CA VAL A 191 -18.91 -3.17 27.17
C VAL A 191 -17.67 -4.04 27.24
N LEU A 192 -16.48 -3.43 27.29
CA LEU A 192 -15.20 -4.15 27.26
C LEU A 192 -14.74 -4.61 28.65
N LYS A 193 -14.72 -3.71 29.66
CA LYS A 193 -13.83 -3.80 30.84
C LYS A 193 -12.39 -3.96 30.37
N LEU A 194 -11.85 -2.90 29.79
CA LEU A 194 -10.49 -2.89 29.29
C LEU A 194 -9.49 -3.19 30.44
N SER A 195 -8.53 -4.08 30.20
CA SER A 195 -7.45 -4.37 31.15
C SER A 195 -6.24 -3.45 30.96
N ASP A 196 -5.36 -3.38 31.96
CA ASP A 196 -4.18 -2.50 31.98
C ASP A 196 -3.15 -2.76 30.85
N GLY A 197 -3.25 -3.91 30.18
CA GLY A 197 -2.39 -4.27 29.04
C GLY A 197 -2.60 -5.70 28.55
N ILE A 198 -2.06 -6.02 27.37
CA ILE A 198 -2.21 -7.33 26.70
C ILE A 198 -1.62 -8.50 27.52
N GLN A 199 -0.68 -8.21 28.42
CA GLN A 199 -0.11 -9.17 29.38
C GLN A 199 -1.18 -9.69 30.37
N HIS A 200 -2.26 -8.95 30.56
CA HIS A 200 -3.38 -9.27 31.43
C HIS A 200 -4.67 -9.41 30.61
N LEU A 201 -4.79 -10.53 29.87
CA LEU A 201 -5.95 -10.84 29.00
C LEU A 201 -7.32 -10.85 29.74
N GLY A 202 -7.35 -11.11 31.05
CA GLY A 202 -8.55 -11.07 31.88
C GLY A 202 -9.63 -12.11 31.52
N ALA A 203 -10.87 -11.85 31.94
CA ALA A 203 -12.00 -12.77 31.83
C ALA A 203 -12.81 -12.61 30.53
N LEU A 204 -13.61 -13.62 30.17
CA LEU A 204 -14.50 -13.60 28.99
C LEU A 204 -15.78 -12.79 29.23
N ARG A 205 -16.15 -11.95 28.25
CA ARG A 205 -17.36 -11.13 28.24
C ARG A 205 -18.57 -11.91 27.71
N TRP A 206 -19.20 -12.70 28.58
CA TRP A 206 -20.31 -13.61 28.24
C TRP A 206 -21.47 -12.99 27.43
N GLU A 207 -21.82 -11.72 27.65
CA GLU A 207 -22.86 -11.03 26.87
C GLU A 207 -22.44 -10.81 25.41
N LEU A 208 -21.17 -10.48 25.18
CA LEU A 208 -20.60 -10.37 23.83
C LEU A 208 -20.43 -11.76 23.20
N VAL A 209 -20.11 -12.80 23.99
CA VAL A 209 -20.07 -14.20 23.51
C VAL A 209 -21.44 -14.65 23.00
N LEU A 210 -22.53 -14.26 23.67
CA LEU A 210 -23.90 -14.50 23.19
C LEU A 210 -24.22 -13.72 21.90
N CYS A 211 -23.77 -12.46 21.80
CA CYS A 211 -23.95 -11.66 20.58
C CYS A 211 -23.14 -12.22 19.40
N LEU A 212 -21.92 -12.71 19.63
CA LEU A 212 -21.08 -13.39 18.64
C LEU A 212 -21.71 -14.71 18.17
N LEU A 213 -22.26 -15.50 19.09
CA LEU A 213 -22.99 -16.72 18.76
C LEU A 213 -24.23 -16.42 17.89
N LEU A 214 -24.98 -15.37 18.22
CA LEU A 214 -26.13 -14.92 17.44
C LEU A 214 -25.72 -14.46 16.03
N ALA A 215 -24.64 -13.70 15.89
CA ALA A 215 -24.10 -13.28 14.60
C ALA A 215 -23.75 -14.48 13.71
N TRP A 216 -23.08 -15.50 14.26
CA TRP A 216 -22.79 -16.74 13.53
C TRP A 216 -24.02 -17.54 13.12
N ILE A 217 -25.06 -17.60 13.98
CA ILE A 217 -26.33 -18.25 13.66
C ILE A 217 -27.03 -17.54 12.49
N ILE A 218 -27.10 -16.21 12.51
CA ILE A 218 -27.68 -15.42 11.41
C ILE A 218 -26.90 -15.63 10.11
N CYS A 219 -25.56 -15.52 10.17
CA CYS A 219 -24.69 -15.73 9.02
C CYS A 219 -24.91 -17.12 8.39
N TYR A 220 -24.93 -18.18 9.21
CA TYR A 220 -25.15 -19.56 8.76
C TYR A 220 -26.45 -19.72 7.96
N PHE A 221 -27.59 -19.25 8.50
CA PHE A 221 -28.89 -19.41 7.84
C PHE A 221 -29.07 -18.54 6.59
N CYS A 222 -28.35 -17.42 6.46
CA CYS A 222 -28.38 -16.62 5.23
C CYS A 222 -27.69 -17.34 4.06
N ILE A 223 -26.54 -17.98 4.30
CA ILE A 223 -25.67 -18.56 3.25
C ILE A 223 -25.83 -20.08 3.06
N TRP A 224 -26.61 -20.78 3.90
CA TRP A 224 -26.69 -22.24 3.91
C TRP A 224 -26.92 -22.89 2.52
N LYS A 225 -27.82 -22.34 1.70
CA LYS A 225 -28.07 -22.79 0.31
C LYS A 225 -27.34 -21.96 -0.75
N GLY A 226 -26.17 -21.44 -0.39
CA GLY A 226 -25.25 -20.73 -1.27
C GLY A 226 -25.85 -19.52 -1.95
N VAL A 227 -25.36 -19.22 -3.15
CA VAL A 227 -25.76 -18.07 -3.95
C VAL A 227 -27.27 -17.95 -4.22
N LYS A 228 -28.02 -19.07 -4.22
CA LYS A 228 -29.50 -19.05 -4.35
C LYS A 228 -30.23 -18.56 -3.09
N SER A 229 -29.55 -18.53 -1.94
CA SER A 229 -30.01 -17.96 -0.67
C SER A 229 -29.43 -16.57 -0.48
N THR A 230 -28.10 -16.44 -0.53
CA THR A 230 -27.37 -15.17 -0.38
C THR A 230 -27.91 -14.11 -1.34
N GLY A 231 -28.07 -14.45 -2.63
CA GLY A 231 -28.62 -13.55 -3.66
C GLY A 231 -30.05 -13.05 -3.39
N LYS A 232 -30.82 -13.69 -2.51
CA LYS A 232 -32.16 -13.21 -2.10
C LYS A 232 -32.12 -12.31 -0.88
N VAL A 233 -31.22 -12.58 0.06
CA VAL A 233 -31.07 -11.78 1.30
C VAL A 233 -30.55 -10.38 0.98
N VAL A 234 -29.55 -10.29 0.09
CA VAL A 234 -28.88 -9.04 -0.32
C VAL A 234 -29.79 -8.02 -0.99
N TYR A 235 -30.99 -8.39 -1.47
CA TYR A 235 -31.97 -7.40 -1.92
C TYR A 235 -32.44 -6.48 -0.78
N PHE A 236 -32.50 -6.99 0.45
CA PHE A 236 -32.85 -6.20 1.62
C PHE A 236 -31.60 -5.64 2.30
N THR A 237 -30.64 -6.51 2.61
CA THR A 237 -29.47 -6.15 3.43
C THR A 237 -28.54 -5.15 2.72
N ALA A 238 -28.32 -5.29 1.42
CA ALA A 238 -27.45 -4.36 0.68
C ALA A 238 -28.16 -3.05 0.28
N THR A 239 -29.49 -2.98 0.27
CA THR A 239 -30.22 -1.76 -0.16
C THR A 239 -30.72 -0.89 0.99
N PHE A 240 -31.06 -1.48 2.14
CA PHE A 240 -31.56 -0.74 3.30
C PHE A 240 -30.54 0.29 3.86
N PRO A 241 -29.21 0.04 3.89
CA PRO A 241 -28.23 1.03 4.31
C PRO A 241 -28.24 2.30 3.47
N TYR A 242 -28.53 2.22 2.16
CA TYR A 242 -28.64 3.40 1.29
C TYR A 242 -29.82 4.28 1.68
N LEU A 243 -30.97 3.66 1.98
CA LEU A 243 -32.15 4.37 2.47
C LEU A 243 -31.83 5.08 3.80
N MET A 244 -31.13 4.40 4.71
CA MET A 244 -30.77 4.97 6.01
C MET A 244 -29.72 6.07 5.89
N LEU A 245 -28.69 5.91 5.05
CA LEU A 245 -27.70 6.94 4.74
C LEU A 245 -28.33 8.18 4.10
N ALA A 246 -29.32 8.02 3.22
CA ALA A 246 -30.07 9.15 2.66
C ALA A 246 -30.93 9.87 3.73
N VAL A 247 -31.54 9.13 4.66
CA VAL A 247 -32.29 9.72 5.78
C VAL A 247 -31.36 10.46 6.76
N LEU A 248 -30.22 9.86 7.12
CA LEU A 248 -29.20 10.48 7.95
C LEU A 248 -28.58 11.70 7.27
N LEU A 249 -28.37 11.67 5.95
CA LEU A 249 -27.93 12.83 5.18
C LEU A 249 -28.95 13.97 5.25
N ILE A 250 -30.21 13.72 4.85
CA ILE A 250 -31.26 14.73 4.84
C ILE A 250 -31.49 15.29 6.25
N ARG A 251 -31.51 14.44 7.28
CA ARG A 251 -31.67 14.91 8.65
C ARG A 251 -30.46 15.71 9.11
N GLY A 252 -29.25 15.18 8.91
CA GLY A 252 -28.00 15.81 9.26
C GLY A 252 -27.87 17.21 8.67
N VAL A 253 -28.05 17.39 7.36
CA VAL A 253 -27.93 18.72 6.71
C VAL A 253 -28.97 19.76 7.17
N THR A 254 -30.03 19.35 7.89
CA THR A 254 -31.05 20.25 8.46
C THR A 254 -30.80 20.68 9.90
N LEU A 255 -29.73 20.20 10.54
CA LEU A 255 -29.39 20.58 11.91
C LEU A 255 -28.64 21.93 11.96
N PRO A 256 -28.78 22.74 13.03
CA PRO A 256 -27.84 23.85 13.27
C PRO A 256 -26.43 23.27 13.43
N GLY A 257 -25.38 24.00 13.05
CA GLY A 257 -24.02 23.46 13.03
C GLY A 257 -23.76 22.47 11.90
N ALA A 258 -24.78 21.94 11.21
CA ALA A 258 -24.56 21.11 10.02
C ALA A 258 -23.82 21.87 8.93
N ALA A 259 -24.06 23.17 8.77
CA ALA A 259 -23.24 23.99 7.88
C ALA A 259 -21.76 24.04 8.32
N GLN A 260 -21.45 23.96 9.63
CA GLN A 260 -20.08 23.95 10.16
C GLN A 260 -19.42 22.58 10.08
N GLY A 261 -20.15 21.49 10.33
CA GLY A 261 -19.69 20.11 10.18
C GLY A 261 -19.58 19.67 8.72
N ILE A 262 -20.57 20.06 7.90
CA ILE A 262 -20.43 20.07 6.45
C ILE A 262 -19.42 21.14 6.01
N GLN A 263 -19.02 22.16 6.77
CA GLN A 263 -17.91 23.05 6.38
C GLN A 263 -16.55 22.53 6.82
N PHE A 264 -16.51 21.64 7.80
CA PHE A 264 -15.53 20.58 7.92
C PHE A 264 -15.47 19.70 6.65
N TYR A 265 -16.24 20.08 5.58
CA TYR A 265 -16.56 19.48 4.27
C TYR A 265 -16.80 20.43 2.99
N LEU A 266 -17.28 21.73 3.00
CA LEU A 266 -17.92 22.46 1.82
C LEU A 266 -17.74 23.99 1.39
N TYR A 267 -16.96 24.92 1.97
CA TYR A 267 -16.42 26.13 1.23
C TYR A 267 -14.90 26.37 1.54
N PRO A 268 -13.94 26.74 0.67
CA PRO A 268 -12.53 26.18 0.47
C PRO A 268 -11.38 25.76 1.50
N ASN A 269 -10.52 24.71 1.27
CA ASN A 269 -9.35 24.26 2.13
C ASN A 269 -8.12 23.42 1.55
N ILE A 270 -6.82 23.69 1.78
CA ILE A 270 -5.70 23.15 0.96
C ILE A 270 -4.25 23.12 1.67
N THR A 271 -3.90 22.35 2.75
CA THR A 271 -2.48 22.08 3.32
C THR A 271 -1.71 20.61 3.50
N ARG A 272 -2.39 18.38 3.65
CA ARG A 272 -2.03 16.99 4.05
C ARG A 272 -1.11 16.21 3.10
N LEU A 273 -1.53 16.16 1.86
CA LEU A 273 -0.96 15.54 0.68
C LEU A 273 0.52 15.08 0.67
N TRP A 274 1.45 15.87 1.17
CA TRP A 274 2.87 15.54 1.07
C TRP A 274 3.38 14.53 2.06
N ASP A 275 2.54 14.14 2.99
CA ASP A 275 2.97 13.17 3.95
C ASP A 275 3.16 11.84 3.24
N PRO A 276 3.69 10.88 3.94
CA PRO A 276 3.51 9.52 3.58
C PRO A 276 2.53 8.89 4.58
N GLN A 277 1.51 9.67 5.00
CA GLN A 277 0.34 9.32 5.78
C GLN A 277 -1.06 10.07 5.60
N VAL A 278 -1.53 10.95 4.64
CA VAL A 278 -2.88 11.23 3.90
C VAL A 278 -3.43 10.67 2.51
N TRP A 279 -2.86 10.63 1.28
CA TRP A 279 -3.45 9.99 0.02
C TRP A 279 -3.96 8.53 0.16
N MET A 280 -3.23 7.74 0.93
CA MET A 280 -2.85 6.33 0.84
C MET A 280 -3.68 5.31 1.68
N ASP A 281 -4.04 5.31 3.00
CA ASP A 281 -5.25 4.56 3.50
C ASP A 281 -6.52 5.26 3.01
N ALA A 282 -6.53 5.69 1.75
CA ALA A 282 -6.89 4.68 0.77
C ALA A 282 -6.82 3.23 1.34
N GLY A 283 -5.83 2.39 1.02
CA GLY A 283 -5.89 0.95 0.79
C GLY A 283 -6.78 -0.05 1.56
N THR A 284 -7.14 0.12 2.81
CA THR A 284 -7.57 -1.04 3.64
C THR A 284 -8.70 -0.75 4.59
N GLN A 285 -8.95 0.54 4.78
CA GLN A 285 -10.29 1.08 4.76
C GLN A 285 -10.83 1.27 3.34
N ILE A 286 -10.00 1.00 2.38
CA ILE A 286 -10.52 0.19 1.33
C ILE A 286 -10.65 -1.23 2.00
N PHE A 287 -10.18 -2.38 1.55
CA PHE A 287 -10.46 -3.75 2.11
C PHE A 287 -11.73 -4.10 2.89
N PHE A 288 -11.81 -3.66 4.15
CA PHE A 288 -12.91 -3.75 5.11
C PHE A 288 -14.32 -3.81 4.50
N SER A 289 -14.56 -3.17 3.35
CA SER A 289 -15.73 -3.35 2.47
C SER A 289 -15.48 -3.02 0.96
N PHE A 290 -14.58 -3.66 0.20
CA PHE A 290 -15.01 -4.30 -1.08
C PHE A 290 -14.61 -5.80 -1.05
N ALA A 291 -14.17 -6.27 0.12
CA ALA A 291 -13.96 -7.63 0.59
C ALA A 291 -13.07 -8.61 -0.19
N ILE A 292 -11.90 -8.75 0.39
CA ILE A 292 -10.64 -8.81 -0.33
C ILE A 292 -9.51 -8.83 0.75
N CYS A 293 -8.46 -9.67 0.80
CA CYS A 293 -8.20 -10.90 0.03
C CYS A 293 -8.91 -12.15 0.51
N LEU A 294 -10.18 -12.16 0.24
CA LEU A 294 -11.04 -13.05 0.97
C LEU A 294 -11.42 -14.31 0.21
N GLY A 295 -10.92 -14.49 -1.01
CA GLY A 295 -11.40 -15.48 -1.99
C GLY A 295 -12.76 -15.10 -2.63
N CYS A 296 -13.45 -14.14 -2.01
CA CYS A 296 -14.81 -13.69 -2.25
C CYS A 296 -15.21 -13.50 -3.70
N LEU A 297 -14.45 -12.75 -4.46
CA LEU A 297 -15.01 -12.17 -5.67
C LEU A 297 -14.86 -13.15 -6.86
N THR A 298 -13.90 -14.07 -6.79
CA THR A 298 -13.78 -15.27 -7.61
C THR A 298 -14.84 -16.26 -7.21
N ALA A 299 -15.16 -16.37 -5.91
CA ALA A 299 -16.32 -17.17 -5.50
C ALA A 299 -17.61 -16.58 -6.11
N LEU A 300 -17.99 -15.34 -5.80
CA LEU A 300 -19.16 -14.65 -6.38
C LEU A 300 -19.13 -14.65 -7.92
N GLY A 301 -17.96 -14.42 -8.50
CA GLY A 301 -17.71 -14.48 -9.92
C GLY A 301 -17.95 -15.85 -10.54
N SER A 302 -17.64 -16.92 -9.81
CA SER A 302 -17.76 -18.32 -10.27
C SER A 302 -19.18 -18.81 -10.35
N TYR A 303 -20.14 -17.94 -10.06
CA TYR A 303 -21.55 -18.16 -10.22
C TYR A 303 -22.13 -17.32 -11.38
N ASN A 304 -21.35 -16.44 -12.02
CA ASN A 304 -21.77 -15.75 -13.24
C ASN A 304 -21.86 -16.67 -14.46
N LYS A 305 -22.68 -16.28 -15.44
CA LYS A 305 -22.76 -16.92 -16.76
C LYS A 305 -21.58 -16.46 -17.61
N TYR A 306 -20.98 -17.36 -18.39
CA TYR A 306 -19.77 -17.10 -19.20
C TYR A 306 -19.86 -15.79 -20.01
N HIS A 307 -21.02 -15.49 -20.63
CA HIS A 307 -21.22 -14.26 -21.41
C HIS A 307 -21.82 -13.06 -20.66
N ASN A 308 -21.76 -12.99 -19.32
CA ASN A 308 -22.19 -11.76 -18.65
C ASN A 308 -21.23 -10.61 -18.99
N ASN A 309 -21.76 -9.45 -19.39
CA ASN A 309 -21.00 -8.19 -19.52
C ASN A 309 -20.72 -7.60 -18.14
N CYS A 310 -20.03 -8.38 -17.35
CA CYS A 310 -19.76 -8.13 -15.95
C CYS A 310 -18.74 -6.98 -15.78
N TYR A 311 -18.05 -6.58 -16.87
CA TYR A 311 -17.22 -5.37 -16.89
C TYR A 311 -18.06 -4.17 -16.49
N ARG A 312 -19.13 -3.92 -17.26
CA ARG A 312 -19.96 -2.74 -17.08
C ARG A 312 -20.60 -2.71 -15.69
N ASP A 313 -21.00 -3.89 -15.20
CA ASP A 313 -21.56 -4.09 -13.87
C ASP A 313 -20.61 -3.57 -12.80
N CYS A 314 -19.33 -3.87 -12.98
CA CYS A 314 -18.32 -3.53 -12.03
C CYS A 314 -17.82 -2.08 -12.21
N ILE A 315 -18.09 -1.38 -13.33
CA ILE A 315 -18.09 0.11 -13.33
C ILE A 315 -19.15 0.63 -12.37
N ALA A 316 -20.38 0.17 -12.58
CA ALA A 316 -21.51 0.68 -11.84
C ALA A 316 -21.27 0.50 -10.35
N LEU A 317 -20.82 -0.68 -9.94
CA LEU A 317 -20.62 -1.04 -8.54
C LEU A 317 -19.44 -0.37 -7.85
N CYS A 318 -18.32 -0.15 -8.54
CA CYS A 318 -17.22 0.54 -7.88
C CYS A 318 -17.50 2.04 -7.73
N ILE A 319 -18.02 2.69 -8.78
CA ILE A 319 -18.53 4.07 -8.71
C ILE A 319 -19.71 4.15 -7.71
N LEU A 320 -20.50 3.09 -7.55
CA LEU A 320 -21.55 3.00 -6.55
C LEU A 320 -20.96 3.09 -5.15
N ASN A 321 -20.05 2.19 -4.74
CA ASN A 321 -19.39 2.30 -3.43
C ASN A 321 -18.85 3.72 -3.21
N SER A 322 -18.19 4.27 -4.24
CA SER A 322 -17.66 5.65 -4.28
C SER A 322 -18.66 6.68 -3.84
N SER A 323 -19.82 6.63 -4.48
CA SER A 323 -20.90 7.57 -4.27
C SER A 323 -21.66 7.29 -2.97
N THR A 324 -21.80 6.02 -2.56
CA THR A 324 -22.48 5.64 -1.31
C THR A 324 -21.73 6.15 -0.10
N SER A 325 -20.44 5.87 -0.09
CA SER A 325 -19.54 6.34 0.94
C SER A 325 -19.57 7.88 0.99
N PHE A 326 -19.80 8.57 -0.14
CA PHE A 326 -19.82 10.06 -0.23
C PHE A 326 -20.96 10.63 0.57
N VAL A 327 -22.12 10.10 0.25
CA VAL A 327 -23.39 10.35 0.91
C VAL A 327 -23.28 10.01 2.41
N ALA A 328 -22.55 8.94 2.76
CA ALA A 328 -22.29 8.59 4.16
C ALA A 328 -21.46 9.65 4.89
N GLY A 329 -20.32 10.05 4.33
CA GLY A 329 -19.46 11.09 4.90
C GLY A 329 -20.20 12.41 5.19
N PHE A 330 -20.94 12.92 4.21
CA PHE A 330 -21.78 14.10 4.40
C PHE A 330 -22.77 13.93 5.56
N ALA A 331 -23.38 12.74 5.68
CA ALA A 331 -24.34 12.42 6.75
C ALA A 331 -23.66 12.41 8.13
N ILE A 332 -22.51 11.75 8.28
CA ILE A 332 -21.78 11.73 9.57
C ILE A 332 -21.35 13.15 9.97
N PHE A 333 -20.77 13.92 9.05
CA PHE A 333 -20.17 15.21 9.39
C PHE A 333 -21.17 16.34 9.61
N SER A 334 -22.30 16.30 8.92
CA SER A 334 -23.42 17.19 9.24
C SER A 334 -23.97 16.98 10.67
N ILE A 335 -23.91 15.74 11.19
CA ILE A 335 -24.30 15.41 12.57
C ILE A 335 -23.20 15.79 13.58
N LEU A 336 -21.91 15.54 13.29
CA LEU A 336 -20.81 15.94 14.18
C LEU A 336 -20.66 17.47 14.31
N GLY A 337 -20.98 18.23 13.26
CA GLY A 337 -21.05 19.70 13.34
C GLY A 337 -22.16 20.24 14.23
N PHE A 338 -23.31 19.59 14.22
CA PHE A 338 -24.41 19.87 15.16
C PHE A 338 -23.96 19.61 16.60
N MET A 339 -23.34 18.44 16.84
CA MET A 339 -22.85 18.04 18.16
C MET A 339 -21.83 19.03 18.74
N SER A 340 -20.86 19.49 17.94
CA SER A 340 -19.92 20.55 18.36
C SER A 340 -20.62 21.87 18.66
N GLN A 341 -21.50 22.37 17.78
CA GLN A 341 -22.19 23.63 18.03
C GLN A 341 -23.07 23.58 19.29
N GLU A 342 -23.65 22.42 19.62
CA GLU A 342 -24.48 22.21 20.81
C GLU A 342 -23.67 22.06 22.11
N GLN A 343 -22.49 21.44 22.05
CA GLN A 343 -21.59 21.29 23.21
C GLN A 343 -20.72 22.54 23.46
N GLY A 344 -20.52 23.40 22.47
CA GLY A 344 -19.64 24.56 22.55
C GLY A 344 -18.15 24.22 22.52
N VAL A 345 -17.79 22.94 22.63
CA VAL A 345 -16.45 22.48 22.24
C VAL A 345 -16.25 22.78 20.75
N PRO A 346 -15.02 23.11 20.33
CA PRO A 346 -14.63 22.86 18.94
C PRO A 346 -15.02 21.42 18.59
N ILE A 347 -15.12 21.11 17.31
CA ILE A 347 -15.30 19.72 16.91
C ILE A 347 -14.16 18.83 17.55
N SER A 348 -12.98 19.34 18.02
CA SER A 348 -11.78 18.60 18.52
C SER A 348 -11.97 17.38 19.42
N GLU A 349 -13.03 17.33 20.21
CA GLU A 349 -13.18 16.29 21.23
C GLU A 349 -14.40 15.35 21.02
N VAL A 350 -14.98 15.25 19.81
CA VAL A 350 -16.28 14.55 19.57
C VAL A 350 -16.30 13.32 18.64
N ALA A 351 -15.17 12.80 18.15
CA ALA A 351 -15.17 11.58 17.31
C ALA A 351 -13.84 10.78 17.29
N GLU A 352 -13.93 9.44 17.21
CA GLU A 352 -13.05 8.53 17.99
C GLU A 352 -12.68 7.16 17.35
N SER A 353 -11.58 6.52 17.78
CA SER A 353 -10.81 5.50 17.03
C SER A 353 -11.57 4.26 16.54
N GLY A 354 -11.77 4.14 15.22
CA GLY A 354 -12.20 2.91 14.53
C GLY A 354 -13.59 2.46 15.00
N PRO A 355 -13.69 1.40 15.82
CA PRO A 355 -14.92 1.10 16.57
C PRO A 355 -15.47 2.31 17.34
N GLY A 356 -14.60 3.18 17.88
CA GLY A 356 -14.96 4.36 18.66
C GLY A 356 -15.90 5.34 17.94
N LEU A 357 -15.84 5.50 16.61
CA LEU A 357 -16.76 6.40 15.92
C LEU A 357 -18.17 5.83 15.95
N ALA A 358 -18.30 4.52 15.78
CA ALA A 358 -19.59 3.83 15.76
C ALA A 358 -20.16 3.57 17.16
N PHE A 359 -19.30 3.33 18.15
CA PHE A 359 -19.69 2.89 19.48
C PHE A 359 -19.53 3.95 20.56
N ILE A 360 -18.91 5.10 20.29
CA ILE A 360 -18.79 6.21 21.24
C ILE A 360 -19.27 7.53 20.60
N ALA A 361 -18.66 7.96 19.51
CA ALA A 361 -19.00 9.25 18.89
C ALA A 361 -20.45 9.33 18.40
N TYR A 362 -20.91 8.33 17.64
CA TYR A 362 -22.29 8.29 17.14
C TYR A 362 -23.32 8.18 18.26
N PRO A 363 -23.16 7.27 19.25
CA PRO A 363 -24.01 7.23 20.44
C PRO A 363 -24.08 8.56 21.19
N ARG A 364 -22.95 9.27 21.35
CA ARG A 364 -22.86 10.59 22.01
C ARG A 364 -23.60 11.68 21.21
N ALA A 365 -23.52 11.66 19.88
CA ALA A 365 -24.29 12.55 19.00
C ALA A 365 -25.80 12.23 18.99
N VAL A 366 -26.15 10.94 18.98
CA VAL A 366 -27.54 10.45 18.91
C VAL A 366 -28.34 10.82 20.16
N VAL A 367 -27.73 10.82 21.35
CA VAL A 367 -28.37 11.27 22.61
C VAL A 367 -28.88 12.72 22.51
N MET A 368 -28.28 13.56 21.66
CA MET A 368 -28.67 14.96 21.46
C MET A 368 -29.84 15.15 20.48
N LEU A 369 -30.28 14.08 19.80
CA LEU A 369 -31.39 14.14 18.84
C LEU A 369 -32.73 13.83 19.53
N PRO A 370 -33.82 14.54 19.17
CA PRO A 370 -35.16 14.20 19.67
C PRO A 370 -35.54 12.78 19.22
N PHE A 371 -36.05 11.98 20.15
CA PHE A 371 -36.30 10.54 20.00
C PHE A 371 -35.02 9.71 19.79
N SER A 372 -33.98 9.97 20.59
CA SER A 372 -32.66 9.33 20.49
C SER A 372 -32.66 7.78 20.43
N PRO A 373 -33.53 7.00 21.11
CA PRO A 373 -33.53 5.54 20.96
C PRO A 373 -33.90 5.07 19.55
N LEU A 374 -34.76 5.81 18.83
CA LEU A 374 -35.12 5.50 17.45
C LEU A 374 -33.91 5.67 16.53
N TRP A 375 -33.18 6.77 16.66
CA TRP A 375 -31.98 7.04 15.86
C TRP A 375 -30.86 6.04 16.18
N ALA A 376 -30.70 5.64 17.44
CA ALA A 376 -29.77 4.60 17.86
C ALA A 376 -30.11 3.24 17.22
N CYS A 377 -31.38 2.80 17.33
CA CYS A 377 -31.86 1.56 16.70
C CYS A 377 -31.65 1.59 15.18
N CYS A 378 -31.98 2.70 14.52
CA CYS A 378 -31.81 2.85 13.07
C CYS A 378 -30.33 2.78 12.64
N PHE A 379 -29.43 3.43 13.37
CA PHE A 379 -27.99 3.41 13.08
C PHE A 379 -27.38 2.02 13.33
N PHE A 380 -27.61 1.43 14.51
CA PHE A 380 -27.04 0.12 14.83
C PHE A 380 -27.66 -1.02 14.02
N PHE A 381 -28.93 -0.93 13.62
CA PHE A 381 -29.50 -1.89 12.67
C PHE A 381 -28.87 -1.78 11.29
N MET A 382 -28.66 -0.56 10.76
CA MET A 382 -27.90 -0.35 9.52
C MET A 382 -26.50 -0.96 9.60
N VAL A 383 -25.78 -0.72 10.70
CA VAL A 383 -24.48 -1.35 10.99
C VAL A 383 -24.58 -2.89 10.96
N VAL A 384 -25.54 -3.50 11.64
CA VAL A 384 -25.69 -4.96 11.63
C VAL A 384 -25.90 -5.49 10.21
N LEU A 385 -26.67 -4.82 9.34
CA LEU A 385 -26.86 -5.25 7.95
C LEU A 385 -25.57 -5.12 7.12
N LEU A 386 -24.89 -3.99 7.22
CA LEU A 386 -23.61 -3.70 6.55
C LEU A 386 -22.51 -4.70 6.92
N GLY A 387 -22.47 -5.12 8.19
CA GLY A 387 -21.52 -6.14 8.65
C GLY A 387 -21.90 -7.57 8.23
N LEU A 388 -23.20 -7.88 8.19
CA LEU A 388 -23.69 -9.20 7.80
C LEU A 388 -23.42 -9.51 6.33
N ASP A 389 -23.61 -8.55 5.42
CA ASP A 389 -23.35 -8.77 4.00
C ASP A 389 -21.86 -9.08 3.73
N SER A 390 -20.94 -8.37 4.38
CA SER A 390 -19.50 -8.70 4.29
C SER A 390 -19.19 -10.11 4.83
N GLN A 391 -19.78 -10.48 5.98
CA GLN A 391 -19.55 -11.80 6.56
C GLN A 391 -20.13 -12.93 5.70
N PHE A 392 -21.27 -12.74 5.02
CA PHE A 392 -21.88 -13.76 4.17
C PHE A 392 -20.92 -14.24 3.09
N VAL A 393 -20.24 -13.31 2.42
CA VAL A 393 -19.42 -13.63 1.25
C VAL A 393 -18.02 -14.07 1.65
N CYS A 394 -17.47 -13.56 2.77
CA CYS A 394 -16.25 -14.08 3.39
C CYS A 394 -16.35 -15.58 3.75
N VAL A 395 -17.51 -16.04 4.20
CA VAL A 395 -17.73 -17.48 4.45
C VAL A 395 -18.02 -18.25 3.15
N GLU A 396 -18.86 -17.71 2.26
CA GLU A 396 -19.17 -18.30 0.94
C GLU A 396 -17.91 -18.60 0.14
N SER A 397 -16.93 -17.69 0.21
CA SER A 397 -15.62 -17.82 -0.40
C SER A 397 -14.85 -19.08 0.00
N LEU A 398 -14.61 -19.22 1.30
CA LEU A 398 -13.83 -20.31 1.89
C LEU A 398 -14.44 -21.66 1.55
N VAL A 399 -15.77 -21.71 1.60
CA VAL A 399 -16.59 -22.87 1.26
C VAL A 399 -16.48 -23.17 -0.24
N THR A 400 -16.59 -22.17 -1.12
CA THR A 400 -16.44 -22.35 -2.58
C THR A 400 -15.06 -22.92 -2.93
N ALA A 401 -14.00 -22.39 -2.33
CA ALA A 401 -12.63 -22.87 -2.54
C ALA A 401 -12.45 -24.34 -2.15
N LEU A 402 -12.96 -24.75 -0.98
CA LEU A 402 -12.88 -26.13 -0.49
C LEU A 402 -13.78 -27.11 -1.27
N VAL A 403 -14.98 -26.66 -1.66
CA VAL A 403 -15.92 -27.43 -2.51
C VAL A 403 -15.31 -27.73 -3.87
N ASP A 404 -14.63 -26.76 -4.48
CA ASP A 404 -14.01 -26.91 -5.79
C ASP A 404 -12.66 -27.64 -5.76
N MET A 405 -12.00 -27.72 -4.61
CA MET A 405 -10.83 -28.58 -4.44
C MET A 405 -11.18 -30.07 -4.37
N TYR A 406 -12.30 -30.41 -3.71
CA TYR A 406 -12.73 -31.80 -3.50
C TYR A 406 -14.20 -32.01 -3.95
N PRO A 407 -14.53 -31.83 -5.25
CA PRO A 407 -15.91 -31.87 -5.72
C PRO A 407 -16.60 -33.21 -5.47
N ARG A 408 -15.88 -34.34 -5.60
CA ARG A 408 -16.39 -35.69 -5.28
C ARG A 408 -16.81 -35.89 -3.82
N VAL A 409 -16.32 -35.04 -2.90
CA VAL A 409 -16.65 -35.08 -1.46
C VAL A 409 -17.77 -34.08 -1.13
N PHE A 410 -17.65 -32.84 -1.61
CA PHE A 410 -18.52 -31.74 -1.18
C PHE A 410 -19.62 -31.33 -2.17
N ARG A 411 -19.52 -31.62 -3.49
CA ARG A 411 -20.66 -31.47 -4.44
C ARG A 411 -21.61 -32.67 -4.37
N ARG A 412 -21.96 -33.04 -3.14
CA ARG A 412 -22.95 -34.07 -2.79
C ARG A 412 -23.95 -33.46 -1.81
N LYS A 413 -25.20 -33.88 -1.92
CA LYS A 413 -26.33 -33.37 -1.14
C LYS A 413 -26.02 -33.26 0.36
N ASN A 414 -26.34 -32.12 0.96
CA ASN A 414 -26.13 -31.75 2.36
C ASN A 414 -24.65 -31.63 2.83
N ARG A 415 -23.64 -31.87 1.97
CA ARG A 415 -22.22 -31.84 2.39
C ARG A 415 -21.60 -30.45 2.41
N ARG A 416 -22.13 -29.51 1.62
CA ARG A 416 -21.68 -28.10 1.60
C ARG A 416 -22.17 -27.36 2.84
N GLU A 417 -23.40 -27.64 3.26
CA GLU A 417 -24.08 -27.06 4.42
C GLU A 417 -23.39 -27.47 5.73
N ILE A 418 -22.92 -28.72 5.82
CA ILE A 418 -22.10 -29.21 6.92
C ILE A 418 -20.73 -28.53 6.93
N LEU A 419 -20.13 -28.26 5.77
CA LEU A 419 -18.85 -27.55 5.67
C LEU A 419 -18.96 -26.10 6.15
N ILE A 420 -20.03 -25.38 5.80
CA ILE A 420 -20.31 -24.03 6.32
C ILE A 420 -20.44 -24.06 7.85
N LEU A 421 -21.16 -25.05 8.40
CA LEU A 421 -21.33 -25.18 9.85
C LEU A 421 -19.99 -25.39 10.58
N ILE A 422 -19.13 -26.26 10.04
CA ILE A 422 -17.79 -26.52 10.61
C ILE A 422 -16.95 -25.24 10.60
N VAL A 423 -16.88 -24.52 9.47
CA VAL A 423 -16.16 -23.24 9.36
C VAL A 423 -16.67 -22.22 10.38
N SER A 424 -17.99 -22.09 10.52
CA SER A 424 -18.64 -21.15 11.44
C SER A 424 -18.32 -21.48 12.91
N VAL A 425 -18.41 -22.75 13.29
CA VAL A 425 -18.13 -23.21 14.67
C VAL A 425 -16.65 -23.09 15.02
N THR A 426 -15.73 -23.44 14.10
CA THR A 426 -14.29 -23.25 14.34
C THR A 426 -13.94 -21.77 14.48
N SER A 427 -14.51 -20.91 13.65
CA SER A 427 -14.24 -19.47 13.69
C SER A 427 -14.81 -18.81 14.95
N PHE A 428 -16.00 -19.23 15.41
CA PHE A 428 -16.58 -18.82 16.69
C PHE A 428 -15.62 -19.05 17.87
N PHE A 429 -15.04 -20.25 18.00
CA PHE A 429 -14.16 -20.57 19.13
C PHE A 429 -12.85 -19.77 19.13
N ILE A 430 -12.29 -19.46 17.95
CA ILE A 430 -11.07 -18.64 17.85
C ILE A 430 -11.39 -17.16 18.20
N GLY A 431 -12.56 -16.65 17.79
CA GLY A 431 -13.01 -15.29 18.07
C GLY A 431 -13.25 -14.99 19.56
N LEU A 432 -13.40 -16.00 20.41
CA LEU A 432 -13.56 -15.81 21.87
C LEU A 432 -12.37 -15.07 22.51
N ILE A 433 -11.16 -15.20 21.96
CA ILE A 433 -9.95 -14.55 22.50
C ILE A 433 -10.06 -13.02 22.43
N MET A 434 -10.79 -12.49 21.44
CA MET A 434 -11.05 -11.05 21.28
C MET A 434 -12.20 -10.54 22.16
N LEU A 435 -12.89 -11.44 22.86
CA LEU A 435 -13.96 -11.14 23.80
C LEU A 435 -13.52 -11.28 25.27
N THR A 436 -12.21 -11.27 25.52
CA THR A 436 -11.68 -11.09 26.89
C THR A 436 -11.50 -9.61 27.22
N GLU A 437 -11.22 -9.29 28.48
CA GLU A 437 -10.99 -7.91 28.97
C GLU A 437 -9.78 -7.22 28.31
N GLY A 438 -8.69 -7.96 28.05
CA GLY A 438 -7.59 -7.57 27.17
C GLY A 438 -7.79 -7.94 25.69
N GLY A 439 -8.96 -8.47 25.33
CA GLY A 439 -9.29 -8.97 23.99
C GLY A 439 -9.39 -7.86 22.95
N MET A 440 -9.62 -6.61 23.38
CA MET A 440 -9.54 -5.42 22.52
C MET A 440 -8.14 -5.22 21.94
N TYR A 441 -7.08 -5.49 22.71
CA TYR A 441 -5.70 -5.44 22.20
C TYR A 441 -5.43 -6.56 21.19
N VAL A 442 -6.00 -7.76 21.40
CA VAL A 442 -5.91 -8.86 20.43
C VAL A 442 -6.71 -8.55 19.15
N PHE A 443 -7.88 -7.92 19.29
CA PHE A 443 -8.66 -7.44 18.15
C PHE A 443 -7.88 -6.39 17.36
N GLN A 444 -7.29 -5.39 18.04
CA GLN A 444 -6.44 -4.38 17.41
C GLN A 444 -5.27 -5.05 16.69
N LEU A 445 -4.59 -6.01 17.32
CA LEU A 445 -3.58 -6.81 16.64
C LEU A 445 -4.13 -7.65 15.48
N PHE A 446 -5.41 -8.01 15.38
CA PHE A 446 -5.93 -8.72 14.18
C PHE A 446 -6.39 -7.76 13.08
N ASP A 447 -7.12 -6.71 13.43
CA ASP A 447 -7.50 -5.59 12.57
C ASP A 447 -6.26 -4.90 11.97
N TYR A 448 -5.13 -4.95 12.70
CA TYR A 448 -3.85 -4.38 12.34
C TYR A 448 -2.82 -5.40 11.82
N TYR A 449 -2.70 -6.63 12.35
CA TYR A 449 -1.72 -7.67 11.92
C TYR A 449 -2.28 -8.88 11.15
N ALA A 450 -3.58 -9.17 11.15
CA ALA A 450 -4.12 -10.42 10.58
C ALA A 450 -5.03 -10.21 9.36
N ALA A 451 -5.55 -8.99 9.24
CA ALA A 451 -6.52 -8.62 8.22
C ALA A 451 -6.67 -7.10 8.02
N SER A 452 -5.74 -6.30 8.54
CA SER A 452 -5.46 -5.01 7.91
C SER A 452 -5.17 -5.23 6.44
N GLY A 453 -4.96 -4.16 5.70
CA GLY A 453 -4.43 -4.33 4.37
C GLY A 453 -2.95 -4.21 4.22
N MET A 454 -2.26 -3.77 5.27
CA MET A 454 -0.99 -4.40 5.58
C MET A 454 -1.16 -5.81 6.14
N CYS A 455 -2.32 -6.44 6.17
CA CYS A 455 -2.42 -7.89 6.17
C CYS A 455 -3.03 -8.43 4.87
N LEU A 456 -3.05 -7.58 3.84
CA LEU A 456 -3.25 -7.88 2.42
C LEU A 456 -2.28 -7.12 1.39
N LEU A 457 -1.01 -7.34 0.82
CA LEU A 457 0.56 -7.58 0.93
C LEU A 457 1.71 -8.67 1.48
N PHE A 458 1.80 -10.02 1.84
CA PHE A 458 1.77 -11.45 1.23
C PHE A 458 0.46 -12.48 1.17
N VAL A 459 -0.83 -12.60 0.56
CA VAL A 459 -1.87 -12.28 -0.62
C VAL A 459 -1.96 -11.28 -1.92
N ALA A 460 -2.15 -9.93 -2.03
CA ALA A 460 -1.31 -8.75 -2.51
C ALA A 460 -0.74 -8.48 -3.95
N ILE A 461 0.59 -8.25 -4.13
CA ILE A 461 1.38 -7.98 -5.41
C ILE A 461 0.99 -8.90 -6.56
N PHE A 462 0.20 -9.91 -6.23
CA PHE A 462 0.47 -11.31 -6.24
C PHE A 462 -1.06 -11.93 -6.23
N GLU A 463 -1.82 -12.89 -6.93
CA GLU A 463 -2.15 -13.82 -8.18
C GLU A 463 -2.10 -13.67 -9.85
N SER A 464 -1.70 -12.81 -10.89
CA SER A 464 -0.60 -11.85 -11.46
C SER A 464 0.75 -12.45 -11.77
N PHE A 465 1.96 -12.25 -11.25
CA PHE A 465 3.11 -13.05 -11.79
C PHE A 465 2.79 -14.59 -11.81
N CYS A 466 1.73 -15.00 -11.14
CA CYS A 466 0.78 -15.97 -11.70
C CYS A 466 -0.06 -15.66 -13.03
N VAL A 467 -1.26 -15.00 -13.06
CA VAL A 467 -2.02 -14.62 -14.31
C VAL A 467 -1.65 -13.44 -15.29
N ALA A 468 -0.49 -12.77 -15.21
CA ALA A 468 1.53 -11.42 -16.76
C ALA A 468 2.62 -12.06 -17.70
N TRP A 469 3.72 -12.42 -17.07
CA TRP A 469 4.98 -12.56 -17.68
C TRP A 469 5.01 -14.03 -18.16
N VAL A 470 4.18 -14.92 -17.59
CA VAL A 470 4.32 -16.37 -17.70
C VAL A 470 4.31 -16.89 -19.16
N TYR A 471 3.20 -16.87 -19.89
CA TYR A 471 3.06 -16.48 -21.31
C TYR A 471 1.69 -15.86 -21.57
N GLY A 472 1.01 -15.40 -20.51
CA GLY A 472 0.98 -13.96 -20.37
C GLY A 472 -0.06 -13.28 -21.22
N ALA A 473 0.12 -11.96 -21.35
CA ALA A 473 -0.61 -11.01 -22.19
C ALA A 473 -1.58 -11.70 -23.09
N SER A 474 -1.21 -11.72 -24.36
CA SER A 474 -1.57 -12.40 -25.58
C SER A 474 -2.14 -13.81 -25.42
N ARG A 475 -2.68 -14.18 -24.25
CA ARG A 475 -3.67 -15.24 -23.98
C ARG A 475 -4.81 -15.03 -22.94
N PHE A 476 -5.10 -13.90 -22.28
CA PHE A 476 -6.51 -13.68 -21.82
C PHE A 476 -7.51 -13.11 -22.85
N TYR A 477 -7.79 -11.79 -22.82
CA TYR A 477 -8.54 -10.91 -23.74
C TYR A 477 -9.49 -11.54 -24.76
N ASP A 478 -9.08 -12.34 -25.73
CA ASP A 478 -10.03 -12.96 -26.65
C ASP A 478 -11.00 -13.77 -25.79
N ASN A 479 -10.58 -14.64 -24.87
CA ASN A 479 -11.49 -15.21 -23.85
C ASN A 479 -12.04 -14.23 -22.77
N ILE A 480 -11.96 -12.90 -22.97
CA ILE A 480 -12.83 -11.84 -22.38
C ILE A 480 -13.79 -11.28 -23.42
N GLU A 481 -13.32 -10.93 -24.61
CA GLU A 481 -14.08 -10.46 -25.77
C GLU A 481 -15.06 -11.55 -26.25
N ASP A 482 -14.71 -12.82 -26.08
CA ASP A 482 -15.50 -14.05 -26.26
C ASP A 482 -16.43 -14.30 -25.07
N MET A 483 -16.06 -13.89 -23.85
CA MET A 483 -17.05 -13.76 -22.77
C MET A 483 -18.05 -12.62 -23.09
N ILE A 484 -17.62 -11.36 -23.06
CA ILE A 484 -18.48 -10.18 -23.02
C ILE A 484 -18.92 -9.64 -24.40
N GLY A 485 -18.42 -10.17 -25.52
CA GLY A 485 -18.85 -9.89 -26.89
C GLY A 485 -18.21 -8.68 -27.59
N TYR A 486 -17.32 -7.96 -26.92
CA TYR A 486 -16.61 -6.80 -27.47
C TYR A 486 -15.25 -6.71 -26.81
N LYS A 487 -14.29 -6.09 -27.48
CA LYS A 487 -13.10 -5.53 -26.83
C LYS A 487 -13.56 -4.48 -25.81
N PRO A 488 -13.39 -4.64 -24.49
CA PRO A 488 -13.73 -3.56 -23.59
C PRO A 488 -13.03 -2.19 -23.86
N TRP A 489 -13.35 -1.12 -23.06
CA TRP A 489 -12.61 0.19 -23.06
C TRP A 489 -11.12 -0.15 -23.18
N PRO A 490 -10.36 0.45 -24.10
CA PRO A 490 -9.00 0.08 -24.48
C PRO A 490 -7.94 -0.46 -23.51
N LEU A 491 -7.03 0.34 -22.96
CA LEU A 491 -5.88 -0.08 -22.15
C LEU A 491 -6.32 -1.03 -21.01
N ILE A 492 -6.57 -2.34 -21.19
CA ILE A 492 -7.16 -3.27 -20.16
C ILE A 492 -6.20 -4.35 -19.81
N LYS A 493 -5.09 -3.84 -19.35
CA LYS A 493 -3.85 -4.47 -19.68
C LYS A 493 -2.82 -3.76 -18.94
N TYR A 494 -2.81 -2.47 -19.20
CA TYR A 494 -2.11 -1.50 -18.42
C TYR A 494 -2.76 -1.38 -16.99
N CYS A 495 -3.39 -2.42 -16.43
CA CYS A 495 -3.61 -2.58 -14.98
C CYS A 495 -2.85 -3.77 -14.41
N TRP A 496 -2.17 -4.57 -15.22
CA TRP A 496 -2.02 -5.97 -14.90
C TRP A 496 -0.62 -6.39 -14.40
N LEU A 497 0.38 -5.48 -14.47
CA LEU A 497 1.81 -5.78 -14.29
C LEU A 497 2.87 -4.65 -14.05
N PHE A 498 2.80 -3.47 -14.70
CA PHE A 498 3.31 -2.17 -14.20
C PHE A 498 2.18 -1.53 -13.43
N PHE A 499 1.67 -0.31 -13.56
CA PHE A 499 0.57 0.29 -12.72
C PHE A 499 -0.56 -0.55 -12.03
N THR A 500 -0.66 -1.89 -12.10
CA THR A 500 -0.73 -2.76 -10.92
C THR A 500 0.38 -3.95 -10.90
N PRO A 501 1.03 -4.54 -9.80
CA PRO A 501 2.48 -4.71 -9.20
C PRO A 501 3.68 -3.89 -8.30
N ALA A 502 4.14 -2.54 -8.01
CA ALA A 502 4.07 -0.96 -8.38
C ALA A 502 2.94 0.27 -8.18
N VAL A 503 1.66 0.53 -7.67
CA VAL A 503 0.23 0.10 -7.10
C VAL A 503 -0.39 -0.95 -5.98
N CYS A 504 -0.03 -1.90 -5.05
CA CYS A 504 0.95 -2.41 -4.04
C CYS A 504 2.31 -3.28 -4.29
N MET A 505 3.57 -2.81 -4.12
CA MET A 505 4.90 -3.23 -4.67
C MET A 505 6.01 -2.16 -4.92
N ILE A 506 6.07 -1.09 -4.11
CA ILE A 506 6.90 0.15 -4.08
C ILE A 506 6.77 0.73 -2.67
N GLN A 507 5.93 0.13 -1.80
CA GLN A 507 5.29 0.88 -0.73
C GLN A 507 4.81 0.18 0.59
N GLN A 508 4.70 -1.13 0.76
CA GLN A 508 5.07 -1.74 2.05
C GLN A 508 6.53 -2.14 2.01
N ASP A 509 7.04 -2.16 0.80
CA ASP A 509 8.28 -1.50 0.46
C ASP A 509 8.16 0.05 0.43
N THR A 510 7.47 0.66 1.41
CA THR A 510 7.42 2.05 2.03
C THR A 510 7.26 1.86 3.56
N ASP A 511 6.98 0.62 4.03
CA ASP A 511 6.58 0.20 5.38
C ASP A 511 7.54 -0.77 6.11
N TRP A 512 8.53 -1.40 5.46
CA TRP A 512 9.86 -1.49 6.11
C TRP A 512 10.57 -0.18 5.83
N ILE A 513 11.85 -0.07 6.20
CA ILE A 513 12.63 1.15 6.27
C ILE A 513 11.87 2.39 6.70
N GLN A 514 10.88 3.02 6.06
CA GLN A 514 10.33 4.21 6.71
C GLN A 514 9.63 3.85 8.00
N GLN A 515 9.11 2.63 8.22
CA GLN A 515 9.28 2.01 9.54
C GLN A 515 10.60 1.27 9.51
N ASP A 516 11.57 1.70 10.31
CA ASP A 516 12.97 1.25 10.58
C ASP A 516 13.89 2.49 10.57
N THR A 517 13.52 3.50 9.80
CA THR A 517 13.96 4.86 9.78
C THR A 517 13.17 5.63 10.84
N ASP A 518 12.20 5.02 11.52
CA ASP A 518 11.95 5.20 12.96
C ASP A 518 12.46 4.10 13.91
N TRP A 519 13.31 3.18 13.44
CA TRP A 519 14.43 2.66 14.25
C TRP A 519 15.59 3.69 14.28
N ILE A 520 15.48 4.85 13.58
CA ILE A 520 16.03 6.13 14.07
C ILE A 520 15.30 6.57 15.36
N LEU A 521 14.12 6.04 15.78
CA LEU A 521 13.11 6.82 16.55
C LEU A 521 12.33 6.23 17.76
N GLN A 522 12.74 5.10 18.38
CA GLN A 522 12.46 4.84 19.83
C GLN A 522 13.61 5.13 20.86
N ASP A 523 14.79 4.51 20.81
CA ASP A 523 15.94 4.66 21.73
C ASP A 523 17.12 5.66 21.41
N THR A 524 16.90 6.82 20.77
CA THR A 524 17.71 8.08 20.70
C THR A 524 16.93 9.23 21.35
N ASP A 525 15.62 9.10 21.54
CA ASP A 525 14.97 9.54 22.77
C ASP A 525 15.48 8.67 23.92
N GLY A 526 15.87 7.41 23.66
CA GLY A 526 16.75 6.60 24.51
C GLY A 526 18.18 7.11 24.64
N ILE A 527 18.96 7.38 23.57
CA ILE A 527 20.28 8.05 23.66
C ILE A 527 20.14 9.47 24.22
N LEU A 528 19.07 10.23 23.94
CA LEU A 528 18.80 11.53 24.57
C LEU A 528 18.49 11.32 26.07
N GLN A 529 17.63 10.38 26.46
CA GLN A 529 17.42 10.01 27.87
C GLN A 529 18.72 9.52 28.53
N TYR A 530 19.56 8.77 27.81
CA TYR A 530 20.83 8.24 28.30
C TYR A 530 21.88 9.35 28.45
N THR A 531 21.94 10.29 27.49
CA THR A 531 22.81 11.47 27.52
C THR A 531 22.33 12.48 28.57
N HIS A 532 21.03 12.66 28.72
CA HIS A 532 20.41 13.46 29.78
C HIS A 532 20.63 12.81 31.16
N GLY A 533 20.61 11.48 31.24
CA GLY A 533 21.01 10.71 32.42
C GLY A 533 22.50 10.86 32.75
N ILE A 534 23.39 10.87 31.74
CA ILE A 534 24.82 11.15 31.93
C ILE A 534 25.04 12.60 32.41
N LEU A 535 24.29 13.57 31.87
CA LEU A 535 24.33 14.97 32.32
C LEU A 535 23.88 15.09 33.78
N GLN A 536 22.71 14.55 34.14
CA GLN A 536 22.21 14.52 35.52
C GLN A 536 23.20 13.83 36.49
N TYR A 537 23.86 12.75 36.05
CA TYR A 537 24.89 12.07 36.84
C TYR A 537 26.16 12.92 37.01
N THR A 538 26.53 13.71 36.01
CA THR A 538 27.70 14.61 36.05
C THR A 538 27.44 15.82 36.96
N ASP A 539 26.23 16.39 36.92
CA ASP A 539 25.82 17.48 37.82
C ASP A 539 25.75 16.99 39.27
N GLY A 540 25.34 15.74 39.52
CA GLY A 540 25.41 15.11 40.85
C GLY A 540 26.83 15.07 41.41
N ILE A 541 27.83 14.65 40.62
CA ILE A 541 29.25 14.65 41.03
C ILE A 541 29.76 16.06 41.34
N LEU A 542 29.28 17.08 40.62
CA LEU A 542 29.59 18.49 40.89
C LEU A 542 28.96 18.98 42.22
N GLN A 543 27.74 18.55 42.55
CA GLN A 543 27.12 18.81 43.85
C GLN A 543 27.88 18.11 45.00
N ASP A 544 28.22 16.84 44.85
CA ASP A 544 28.97 16.08 45.85
C ASP A 544 30.36 16.69 46.11
N THR A 545 31.03 17.18 45.06
CA THR A 545 32.32 17.88 45.21
C THR A 545 32.18 19.17 46.02
N HIS A 546 31.09 19.91 45.83
CA HIS A 546 30.78 21.10 46.63
C HIS A 546 30.48 20.76 48.09
N TRP A 547 29.73 19.67 48.36
CA TRP A 547 29.47 19.19 49.72
C TRP A 547 30.75 18.77 50.45
N ILE A 548 31.63 17.99 49.80
CA ILE A 548 32.91 17.57 50.39
C ILE A 548 33.78 18.77 50.77
N GLN A 549 33.78 19.83 49.94
CA GLN A 549 34.52 21.04 50.26
C GLN A 549 33.91 21.81 51.44
N GLN A 550 32.57 21.87 51.52
CA GLN A 550 31.85 22.51 52.62
C GLN A 550 32.02 21.78 53.96
N ASP A 551 32.01 20.44 53.96
CA ASP A 551 32.34 19.62 55.14
C ASP A 551 33.82 19.77 55.55
N THR A 552 34.74 19.90 54.59
CA THR A 552 36.17 20.12 54.89
C THR A 552 36.40 21.46 55.58
N ASP A 553 35.78 22.54 55.07
CA ASP A 553 35.83 23.87 55.69
C ASP A 553 35.17 23.87 57.08
N GLY A 554 34.06 23.12 57.26
CA GLY A 554 33.38 22.94 58.55
C GLY A 554 34.24 22.21 59.59
N ILE A 555 34.85 21.07 59.22
CA ILE A 555 35.75 20.30 60.09
C ILE A 555 36.96 21.14 60.51
N GLN A 556 37.48 21.98 59.61
CA GLN A 556 38.58 22.89 59.96
C GLN A 556 38.13 23.98 60.95
N GLN A 557 36.92 24.51 60.79
CA GLN A 557 36.33 25.48 61.71
C GLN A 557 36.05 24.89 63.12
N ASP A 558 35.55 23.66 63.20
CA ASP A 558 35.38 22.93 64.47
C ASP A 558 36.72 22.59 65.13
N THR A 559 37.75 22.25 64.33
CA THR A 559 39.10 21.97 64.86
C THR A 559 39.74 23.23 65.44
N ASP A 560 39.61 24.38 64.77
CA ASP A 560 40.09 25.69 65.26
C ASP A 560 39.31 26.17 66.50
N TRP A 561 38.04 25.74 66.66
CA TRP A 561 37.24 26.00 67.87
C TRP A 561 37.70 25.15 69.06
N ILE A 562 37.89 23.85 68.86
CA ILE A 562 38.37 22.91 69.90
C ILE A 562 39.77 23.30 70.43
N LEU A 563 40.61 23.93 69.59
CA LEU A 563 41.94 24.42 70.00
C LEU A 563 41.93 25.72 70.81
N GLN A 564 40.77 26.33 71.08
CA GLN A 564 40.67 27.61 71.81
C GLN A 564 40.07 27.52 73.22
N ASP A 565 39.61 26.35 73.67
CA ASP A 565 38.96 26.21 74.99
C ASP A 565 39.95 25.71 76.08
N PRO A 566 40.24 26.48 77.15
CA PRO A 566 41.25 26.10 78.15
C PRO A 566 40.76 25.15 79.27
N GLU A 567 39.47 24.78 79.34
CA GLU A 567 38.89 24.12 80.54
C GLU A 567 38.15 22.78 80.29
N GLU A 568 38.73 21.79 79.59
CA GLU A 568 38.32 20.38 79.77
C GLU A 568 39.44 19.32 79.58
N GLU A 569 40.51 19.40 80.37
CA GLU A 569 41.71 18.52 80.34
C GLU A 569 41.47 17.04 80.77
N SER A 570 40.28 16.47 80.53
CA SER A 570 39.93 15.10 80.96
C SER A 570 39.16 14.23 79.95
N ARG A 571 39.00 14.69 78.69
CA ARG A 571 38.24 13.94 77.68
C ARG A 571 38.95 13.66 76.34
N THR A 572 40.12 14.26 76.12
CA THR A 572 40.99 14.05 74.94
C THR A 572 41.45 12.60 74.78
N ASP A 573 41.74 11.88 75.87
CA ASP A 573 42.21 10.48 75.83
C ASP A 573 41.22 9.50 75.17
N HIS A 574 39.91 9.79 75.19
CA HIS A 574 38.91 8.91 74.58
C HIS A 574 38.87 9.04 73.04
N TRP A 575 39.23 10.20 72.50
CA TRP A 575 39.31 10.42 71.05
C TRP A 575 40.67 10.03 70.46
N VAL A 576 41.77 10.24 71.20
CA VAL A 576 43.11 9.77 70.79
C VAL A 576 43.16 8.24 70.66
N GLY A 577 42.37 7.51 71.46
CA GLY A 577 42.23 6.05 71.36
C GLY A 577 41.69 5.54 70.02
N LEU A 578 40.86 6.32 69.32
CA LEU A 578 40.38 5.98 67.96
C LEU A 578 41.42 6.27 66.87
N TRP A 579 42.40 7.14 67.14
CA TRP A 579 43.46 7.52 66.21
C TRP A 579 44.74 6.68 66.33
N GLN A 580 44.83 5.76 67.29
CA GLN A 580 45.91 4.75 67.35
C GLN A 580 45.51 3.37 66.76
N GLY A 581 44.38 3.32 66.06
CA GLY A 581 43.94 2.20 65.21
C GLY A 581 44.75 1.99 63.92
N GLY A 582 46.06 2.22 63.94
CA GLY A 582 46.99 1.65 62.96
C GLY A 582 46.89 2.12 61.50
N ALA A 583 46.99 3.44 61.27
CA ALA A 583 47.77 4.05 60.17
C ALA A 583 47.97 3.23 58.86
N GLY A 584 46.88 2.73 58.29
CA GLY A 584 46.89 2.02 57.01
C GLY A 584 47.07 3.01 55.87
N GLU A 585 48.31 3.18 55.40
CA GLU A 585 48.70 4.12 54.35
C GLU A 585 47.71 4.22 53.17
N LEU A 586 46.78 5.18 53.22
CA LEU A 586 46.12 5.69 52.02
C LEU A 586 47.08 6.67 51.31
N LYS A 587 48.20 6.07 50.90
CA LYS A 587 49.01 6.47 49.78
C LYS A 587 48.09 6.72 48.59
N VAL A 588 47.71 7.98 48.41
CA VAL A 588 47.60 8.56 47.06
C VAL A 588 49.03 8.62 46.49
N ARG A 589 49.57 7.44 46.21
CA ARG A 589 50.82 7.26 45.47
C ARG A 589 50.48 7.61 44.03
N ILE A 590 50.61 8.89 43.70
CA ILE A 590 50.61 9.39 42.32
C ILE A 590 51.67 8.59 41.55
N PRO A 591 51.30 7.72 40.58
CA PRO A 591 52.25 6.89 39.86
C PRO A 591 52.67 7.58 38.54
N LEU A 592 53.21 8.79 38.68
CA LEU A 592 53.97 9.50 37.65
C LEU A 592 55.28 9.93 38.33
N PRO A 593 56.44 9.30 38.03
CA PRO A 593 56.94 9.31 36.66
C PRO A 593 57.68 8.04 36.17
N GLY A 594 57.26 7.52 35.00
CA GLY A 594 58.08 6.65 34.14
C GLY A 594 59.02 7.46 33.25
N LEU A 595 59.99 8.16 33.84
CA LEU A 595 60.92 9.03 33.12
C LEU A 595 61.93 8.20 32.28
N LYS A 596 61.85 8.25 30.93
CA LYS A 596 63.01 8.43 30.01
C LYS A 596 62.71 8.43 28.50
N THR A 597 62.85 9.63 27.91
CA THR A 597 63.74 10.00 26.79
C THR A 597 63.97 9.06 25.59
N LEU A 598 63.81 9.68 24.41
CA LEU A 598 64.66 9.58 23.20
C LEU A 598 64.80 8.23 22.43
N THR A 599 63.97 8.14 21.39
CA THR A 599 64.36 8.07 19.96
C THR A 599 65.26 6.95 19.39
N LEU A 600 64.85 6.57 18.18
CA LEU A 600 65.65 6.17 17.00
C LEU A 600 66.14 4.72 16.86
N SER A 601 65.45 4.03 15.94
CA SER A 601 65.99 3.14 14.90
C SER A 601 66.56 1.77 15.29
N GLY A 602 66.05 0.75 14.58
CA GLY A 602 66.40 -0.67 14.73
C GLY A 602 65.14 -1.51 14.45
N VAL A 603 64.83 -1.93 13.22
CA VAL A 603 65.70 -2.57 12.20
C VAL A 603 66.35 -3.85 12.73
N ARG A 604 65.50 -4.79 13.17
CA ARG A 604 65.51 -6.22 12.83
C ARG A 604 64.08 -6.74 13.07
N ALA A 605 63.34 -7.10 12.03
CA ALA A 605 63.44 -8.36 11.25
C ALA A 605 62.82 -9.52 12.04
N LEU A 606 61.83 -10.25 11.52
CA LEU A 606 61.91 -11.16 10.36
C LEU A 606 62.87 -12.35 10.56
N ALA A 607 62.87 -12.90 11.78
CA ALA A 607 63.02 -14.32 12.14
C ALA A 607 62.60 -14.44 13.64
N GLU A 608 61.81 -15.39 14.12
CA GLU A 608 61.21 -16.58 13.51
C GLU A 608 59.67 -16.56 13.46
N LEU A 609 59.16 -16.62 12.23
CA LEU A 609 58.13 -17.57 11.84
C LEU A 609 58.76 -19.00 11.95
N ARG A 610 57.96 -20.04 12.23
CA ARG A 610 58.27 -21.48 12.07
C ARG A 610 59.18 -22.13 13.14
N ASP A 611 58.59 -22.51 14.29
CA ASP A 611 58.86 -23.83 14.91
C ASP A 611 57.80 -24.43 15.89
N GLN A 612 56.58 -23.89 15.95
CA GLN A 612 55.37 -24.62 16.42
C GLN A 612 54.28 -24.41 15.36
N VAL A 613 54.38 -24.99 14.16
CA VAL A 613 54.56 -26.42 13.83
C VAL A 613 53.43 -27.27 14.41
N THR A 614 52.44 -27.53 13.55
CA THR A 614 52.08 -28.86 13.05
C THR A 614 52.12 -30.04 14.04
N ALA A 615 51.77 -29.78 15.29
CA ALA A 615 51.49 -30.74 16.35
C ALA A 615 50.23 -30.26 17.11
N PHE A 616 49.22 -31.08 17.39
CA PHE A 616 49.08 -32.49 17.03
C PHE A 616 47.67 -32.85 16.55
N HIS A 617 47.67 -33.76 15.58
CA HIS A 617 46.55 -34.22 14.79
C HIS A 617 45.81 -35.38 15.49
N SER A 618 44.61 -35.73 15.01
CA SER A 618 43.84 -36.96 15.33
C SER A 618 43.24 -37.04 16.74
N SER A 619 42.16 -37.81 17.00
CA SER A 619 41.46 -38.86 16.22
C SER A 619 39.94 -38.85 16.55
N ALA A 620 39.01 -39.58 15.92
CA ALA A 620 39.12 -40.77 15.06
C ALA A 620 37.97 -40.94 14.02
N LEU A 621 38.25 -41.80 13.02
CA LEU A 621 37.37 -42.46 12.02
C LEU A 621 36.55 -43.62 12.68
N PRO A 622 35.94 -44.61 11.98
CA PRO A 622 35.62 -44.86 10.54
C PRO A 622 34.10 -45.16 10.30
N TYR A 623 33.50 -45.59 9.17
CA TYR A 623 33.77 -46.61 8.11
C TYR A 623 33.03 -46.17 6.81
N ARG A 624 33.47 -46.31 5.54
CA ARG A 624 34.18 -47.35 4.73
C ARG A 624 33.25 -48.41 4.12
N GLY A 625 33.05 -48.40 2.78
CA GLY A 625 32.19 -49.39 2.09
C GLY A 625 32.16 -49.42 0.53
N SER A 626 33.27 -49.81 -0.11
CA SER A 626 33.40 -50.50 -1.43
C SER A 626 32.87 -49.96 -2.78
N LEU A 627 33.78 -50.07 -3.76
CA LEU A 627 33.68 -50.06 -5.23
C LEU A 627 32.63 -51.01 -5.85
N SER A 628 32.19 -50.73 -7.10
CA SER A 628 32.58 -51.54 -8.30
C SER A 628 32.19 -50.90 -9.66
N SER A 629 33.06 -51.09 -10.68
CA SER A 629 32.81 -51.21 -12.16
C SER A 629 31.70 -50.38 -12.85
N MET A 630 32.04 -49.50 -13.81
CA MET A 630 32.04 -49.75 -15.29
C MET A 630 30.64 -50.10 -15.86
N ASP A 631 30.14 -49.40 -16.89
CA ASP A 631 30.74 -49.53 -18.23
C ASP A 631 30.59 -48.30 -19.17
N ARG A 632 31.44 -48.22 -20.20
CA ARG A 632 31.37 -47.22 -21.28
C ARG A 632 30.40 -47.67 -22.38
N LYS A 633 29.74 -46.71 -23.05
CA LYS A 633 29.45 -46.81 -24.48
C LYS A 633 29.54 -45.44 -25.16
N VAL A 634 30.17 -45.43 -26.33
CA VAL A 634 30.29 -44.27 -27.23
C VAL A 634 29.58 -44.65 -28.52
N SER A 635 28.86 -43.70 -29.13
CA SER A 635 28.45 -43.74 -30.53
C SER A 635 28.83 -42.42 -31.20
N VAL A 636 29.06 -42.48 -32.51
CA VAL A 636 29.50 -41.36 -33.36
C VAL A 636 28.54 -41.28 -34.54
N HIS A 637 28.18 -40.07 -34.95
CA HIS A 637 27.65 -39.80 -36.29
C HIS A 637 28.36 -38.59 -36.89
N GLU A 638 28.56 -38.63 -38.21
CA GLU A 638 29.42 -37.72 -38.97
C GLU A 638 28.72 -36.39 -39.33
N ASP A 639 29.51 -35.42 -39.81
CA ASP A 639 29.12 -34.14 -40.43
C ASP A 639 28.61 -32.97 -39.55
N GLY A 640 29.45 -32.58 -38.60
CA GLY A 640 30.05 -31.22 -38.59
C GLY A 640 29.17 -29.98 -38.44
N TYR A 641 28.94 -29.52 -37.21
CA TYR A 641 29.54 -28.28 -36.62
C TYR A 641 29.01 -28.08 -35.18
N PRO A 642 29.82 -27.65 -34.20
CA PRO A 642 29.38 -27.55 -32.82
C PRO A 642 28.58 -26.26 -32.55
N VAL A 643 27.32 -26.41 -32.13
CA VAL A 643 26.49 -25.32 -31.58
C VAL A 643 26.44 -25.46 -30.07
N VAL A 644 27.15 -24.58 -29.35
CA VAL A 644 26.99 -24.46 -27.90
C VAL A 644 25.74 -23.62 -27.61
N SER A 645 24.62 -24.28 -27.37
CA SER A 645 23.38 -23.67 -26.88
C SER A 645 23.00 -24.25 -25.52
N TRP A 646 22.72 -23.40 -24.54
CA TRP A 646 22.13 -23.81 -23.26
C TRP A 646 20.62 -24.05 -23.39
N VAL A 647 20.27 -25.01 -24.26
CA VAL A 647 18.94 -25.59 -24.40
C VAL A 647 18.98 -26.96 -23.72
N PRO A 648 18.07 -27.27 -22.78
CA PRO A 648 17.87 -28.65 -22.31
C PRO A 648 17.34 -29.50 -23.47
N GLU A 649 17.91 -30.69 -23.68
CA GLU A 649 17.61 -31.55 -24.83
C GLU A 649 16.12 -31.95 -24.90
N GLU A 650 15.37 -31.41 -25.87
CA GLU A 650 14.11 -32.01 -26.33
C GLU A 650 14.43 -33.17 -27.31
N GLY A 651 14.93 -34.27 -26.75
CA GLY A 651 15.35 -35.47 -27.48
C GLY A 651 14.83 -36.80 -26.91
N GLU A 652 14.28 -36.82 -25.69
CA GLU A 652 13.56 -37.98 -25.15
C GLU A 652 12.06 -37.88 -25.43
N MET A 653 11.39 -39.02 -25.65
CA MET A 653 9.92 -39.07 -25.67
C MET A 653 9.39 -38.78 -24.26
N MET A 654 9.10 -37.51 -23.98
CA MET A 654 8.60 -37.06 -22.69
C MET A 654 7.30 -37.78 -22.32
N ASP A 655 7.37 -38.55 -21.24
CA ASP A 655 6.22 -39.16 -20.58
C ASP A 655 5.15 -38.10 -20.27
N GLN A 656 3.89 -38.43 -20.56
CA GLN A 656 2.78 -37.48 -20.67
C GLN A 656 2.58 -36.68 -19.37
N ASN A 657 2.93 -37.29 -18.23
CA ASN A 657 2.87 -36.74 -16.87
C ASN A 657 3.69 -35.46 -16.62
N SER A 658 4.67 -35.15 -17.48
CA SER A 658 5.61 -34.04 -17.26
C SER A 658 5.04 -32.66 -17.61
N LYS A 659 4.14 -32.57 -18.60
CA LYS A 659 3.54 -31.29 -19.03
C LYS A 659 2.53 -30.72 -18.04
N ASP A 660 1.90 -31.56 -17.22
CA ASP A 660 0.88 -31.15 -16.24
C ASP A 660 1.43 -30.40 -15.01
N GLN A 661 2.77 -30.30 -14.85
CA GLN A 661 3.38 -29.61 -13.70
C GLN A 661 3.77 -28.15 -13.96
N VAL A 662 4.11 -27.78 -15.21
CA VAL A 662 4.46 -26.38 -15.52
C VAL A 662 3.18 -25.57 -15.48
N LYS A 663 3.20 -24.47 -14.72
CA LYS A 663 2.00 -23.64 -14.61
C LYS A 663 1.68 -22.95 -15.93
N ASP A 664 0.70 -23.50 -16.66
CA ASP A 664 0.24 -22.98 -17.94
C ASP A 664 -0.24 -21.55 -17.80
N ARG A 665 0.10 -20.76 -18.81
CA ARG A 665 1.07 -19.74 -18.47
C ARG A 665 0.44 -18.39 -18.10
N GLY A 666 -0.73 -18.41 -17.47
CA GLY A 666 -1.30 -17.32 -16.66
C GLY A 666 -1.82 -16.11 -17.43
N GLN A 667 -3.11 -15.77 -17.26
CA GLN A 667 -3.83 -14.76 -18.07
C GLN A 667 -4.99 -14.00 -17.28
N TRP A 668 -5.05 -12.63 -17.19
CA TRP A 668 -5.97 -11.80 -16.33
C TRP A 668 -7.41 -11.78 -16.86
N THR A 669 -8.37 -12.19 -16.04
CA THR A 669 -9.53 -12.91 -16.56
C THR A 669 -10.75 -12.10 -16.95
N ASN A 670 -10.94 -10.87 -16.48
CA ASN A 670 -11.92 -9.98 -17.06
C ASN A 670 -11.63 -8.53 -16.78
N LYS A 671 -12.15 -7.71 -17.69
CA LYS A 671 -11.80 -6.35 -17.95
C LYS A 671 -11.73 -5.41 -16.79
N MET A 672 -12.83 -5.03 -16.12
CA MET A 672 -12.87 -4.07 -15.00
C MET A 672 -11.67 -4.19 -14.08
N GLU A 673 -10.99 -5.34 -13.98
CA GLU A 673 -9.63 -5.34 -13.43
C GLU A 673 -8.64 -4.37 -14.12
N PHE A 674 -9.14 -3.67 -15.10
CA PHE A 674 -8.91 -2.35 -15.59
C PHE A 674 -10.23 -1.62 -15.93
N VAL A 675 -10.36 -0.40 -15.42
CA VAL A 675 -10.99 0.80 -16.07
C VAL A 675 -10.33 2.09 -15.54
N LEU A 676 -9.13 1.89 -14.98
CA LEU A 676 -8.61 2.36 -13.71
C LEU A 676 -7.15 1.82 -13.55
N SER A 677 -6.56 1.57 -12.36
CA SER A 677 -5.13 1.31 -12.04
C SER A 677 -4.12 2.30 -12.59
N VAL A 678 -4.58 3.33 -13.28
CA VAL A 678 -3.74 4.25 -14.01
C VAL A 678 -4.22 5.68 -13.96
N ALA A 679 -4.90 6.04 -12.89
CA ALA A 679 -4.63 7.26 -12.18
C ALA A 679 -4.00 6.84 -10.85
N GLY A 680 -2.97 6.00 -11.00
CA GLY A 680 -2.32 5.13 -10.02
C GLY A 680 -1.04 4.60 -10.61
N GLU A 681 -0.02 4.47 -9.77
CA GLU A 681 1.43 4.38 -10.03
C GLU A 681 1.92 5.60 -10.78
N ILE A 682 1.25 5.86 -11.89
CA ILE A 682 1.05 7.21 -12.36
C ILE A 682 0.42 8.12 -11.30
N ILE A 683 -0.05 7.57 -10.17
CA ILE A 683 -0.20 8.23 -8.87
C ILE A 683 0.48 7.49 -7.70
N GLY A 684 1.80 7.39 -7.79
CA GLY A 684 2.66 7.44 -6.61
C GLY A 684 2.40 8.70 -5.76
N LEU A 685 3.13 8.84 -4.65
CA LEU A 685 3.09 10.02 -3.78
C LEU A 685 3.16 11.32 -4.60
N GLY A 686 3.95 11.24 -5.68
CA GLY A 686 3.90 12.00 -6.93
C GLY A 686 2.93 13.18 -7.02
N ASN A 687 1.61 12.97 -7.02
CA ASN A 687 0.70 13.90 -7.70
C ASN A 687 -0.01 14.90 -6.80
N VAL A 688 0.35 14.82 -5.54
CA VAL A 688 -0.33 15.40 -4.40
C VAL A 688 0.75 15.91 -3.48
N TRP A 689 1.79 15.11 -3.31
CA TRP A 689 3.05 15.57 -2.78
C TRP A 689 3.74 16.51 -3.79
N ARG A 690 4.46 15.93 -4.72
CA ARG A 690 5.40 16.61 -5.64
C ARG A 690 4.72 17.50 -6.68
N PHE A 691 3.67 17.05 -7.39
CA PHE A 691 3.07 17.83 -8.49
C PHE A 691 2.58 19.22 -8.07
N PRO A 692 1.80 19.39 -6.99
CA PRO A 692 1.34 20.72 -6.59
C PRO A 692 2.50 21.65 -6.22
N TYR A 693 3.49 21.15 -5.46
CA TYR A 693 4.69 21.91 -5.13
C TYR A 693 5.45 22.36 -6.37
N LEU A 694 5.68 21.42 -7.31
CA LEU A 694 6.27 21.75 -8.61
C LEU A 694 5.43 22.78 -9.36
N CYS A 695 4.10 22.74 -9.25
CA CYS A 695 3.23 23.72 -9.87
C CYS A 695 3.49 25.14 -9.34
N TYR A 696 3.44 25.40 -8.02
CA TYR A 696 3.70 26.77 -7.53
C TYR A 696 5.16 27.19 -7.75
N LYS A 697 6.13 26.32 -7.41
CA LYS A 697 7.58 26.56 -7.56
C LYS A 697 7.94 27.00 -8.98
N ASN A 698 7.22 26.47 -9.97
CA ASN A 698 7.48 26.70 -11.39
C ASN A 698 6.48 27.66 -12.06
N GLY A 699 5.85 28.54 -11.27
CA GLY A 699 5.06 29.67 -11.77
C GLY A 699 3.55 29.51 -11.69
N GLY A 700 3.06 28.68 -10.76
CA GLY A 700 1.64 28.43 -10.54
C GLY A 700 0.94 27.95 -11.80
N GLY A 701 -0.07 28.70 -12.25
CA GLY A 701 -0.82 28.42 -13.47
C GLY A 701 0.02 28.35 -14.76
N ALA A 702 1.25 28.86 -14.77
CA ALA A 702 2.14 28.76 -15.92
C ALA A 702 2.69 27.32 -16.12
N PHE A 703 2.87 26.54 -15.04
CA PHE A 703 3.43 25.18 -15.08
C PHE A 703 2.60 24.20 -15.93
N PHE A 704 1.30 24.45 -16.08
CA PHE A 704 0.43 23.65 -16.94
C PHE A 704 0.84 23.68 -18.42
N VAL A 705 1.52 24.73 -18.91
CA VAL A 705 1.96 24.80 -20.31
C VAL A 705 3.00 23.70 -20.64
N PRO A 706 4.17 23.62 -19.97
CA PRO A 706 5.12 22.53 -20.20
C PRO A 706 4.55 21.18 -19.76
N TYR A 707 3.78 21.11 -18.67
CA TYR A 707 3.16 19.86 -18.21
C TYR A 707 2.21 19.26 -19.27
N PHE A 708 1.30 20.06 -19.85
CA PHE A 708 0.40 19.57 -20.90
C PHE A 708 1.13 19.28 -22.23
N ILE A 709 2.26 19.93 -22.52
CA ILE A 709 3.10 19.53 -23.66
C ILE A 709 3.63 18.11 -23.41
N PHE A 710 4.35 17.88 -22.30
CA PHE A 710 4.88 16.55 -21.96
C PHE A 710 3.78 15.50 -21.86
N PHE A 711 2.62 15.84 -21.31
CA PHE A 711 1.44 14.98 -21.24
C PHE A 711 1.00 14.41 -22.59
N PHE A 712 0.83 15.26 -23.62
CA PHE A 712 0.37 14.83 -24.94
C PHE A 712 1.51 14.27 -25.83
N SER A 713 2.74 14.74 -25.67
CA SER A 713 3.88 14.35 -26.52
C SER A 713 4.70 13.17 -26.00
N CYS A 714 4.71 12.95 -24.69
CA CYS A 714 5.55 11.95 -24.03
C CYS A 714 4.75 11.03 -23.09
N GLY A 715 3.92 11.62 -22.22
CA GLY A 715 3.02 10.95 -21.29
C GLY A 715 2.15 9.91 -22.01
N ILE A 716 1.02 10.32 -22.59
CA ILE A 716 0.10 9.40 -23.31
C ILE A 716 0.84 8.48 -24.31
N PRO A 717 1.81 8.95 -25.13
CA PRO A 717 2.45 8.10 -26.14
C PRO A 717 3.39 7.02 -25.58
N VAL A 718 4.36 7.32 -24.71
CA VAL A 718 5.26 6.28 -24.17
C VAL A 718 4.49 5.34 -23.28
N PHE A 719 3.61 5.92 -22.46
CA PHE A 719 2.63 5.18 -21.71
C PHE A 719 1.84 4.20 -22.58
N PHE A 720 1.33 4.62 -23.74
CA PHE A 720 0.63 3.72 -24.65
C PHE A 720 1.57 2.72 -25.37
N LEU A 721 2.83 3.07 -25.64
CA LEU A 721 3.84 2.23 -26.30
C LEU A 721 4.27 1.05 -25.46
N GLU A 722 4.67 1.35 -24.25
CA GLU A 722 5.37 0.42 -23.39
C GLU A 722 4.25 -0.54 -22.81
N VAL A 723 2.96 -0.12 -22.84
CA VAL A 723 1.71 -0.94 -22.79
C VAL A 723 1.76 -1.76 -24.11
N ALA A 724 1.73 -1.18 -25.30
CA ALA A 724 1.52 -1.95 -26.55
C ALA A 724 2.60 -3.04 -26.78
N LEU A 725 3.77 -2.86 -26.21
CA LEU A 725 4.89 -3.78 -26.19
C LEU A 725 4.53 -5.07 -25.46
N GLY A 726 4.16 -4.97 -24.19
CA GLY A 726 3.65 -6.13 -23.49
C GLY A 726 2.33 -6.62 -24.10
N GLN A 727 1.49 -5.74 -24.70
CA GLN A 727 0.17 -6.11 -25.25
C GLN A 727 0.31 -7.27 -26.22
N TYR A 728 1.39 -7.18 -26.94
CA TYR A 728 1.84 -8.04 -27.99
C TYR A 728 2.71 -9.20 -27.46
N SER A 729 3.65 -8.92 -26.54
CA SER A 729 4.74 -9.86 -26.18
C SER A 729 4.31 -11.07 -25.36
N SER A 730 3.31 -10.95 -24.48
CA SER A 730 3.01 -11.99 -23.48
C SER A 730 4.14 -12.29 -22.48
N GLN A 731 5.13 -11.42 -22.29
CA GLN A 731 6.38 -11.68 -21.55
C GLN A 731 6.94 -10.47 -20.76
N GLY A 732 7.87 -10.77 -19.82
CA GLY A 732 8.69 -9.94 -18.91
C GLY A 732 9.19 -8.59 -19.42
N SER A 733 9.64 -7.66 -18.58
CA SER A 733 10.29 -6.42 -19.07
C SER A 733 11.58 -6.81 -19.77
N VAL A 734 12.40 -7.59 -19.06
CA VAL A 734 13.53 -8.33 -19.63
C VAL A 734 13.11 -9.18 -20.83
N THR A 735 12.04 -9.98 -20.72
CA THR A 735 11.74 -11.00 -21.75
C THR A 735 11.00 -10.47 -22.99
N ALA A 736 10.20 -9.41 -22.88
CA ALA A 736 9.58 -8.70 -23.99
C ALA A 736 10.62 -7.91 -24.77
N TRP A 737 11.47 -7.13 -24.09
CA TRP A 737 12.59 -6.45 -24.76
C TRP A 737 13.54 -7.47 -25.41
N ARG A 738 13.84 -8.60 -24.74
CA ARG A 738 14.56 -9.74 -25.34
C ARG A 738 13.89 -10.32 -26.57
N LYS A 739 12.56 -10.42 -26.61
CA LYS A 739 11.82 -10.93 -27.79
C LYS A 739 11.68 -9.92 -28.93
N ILE A 740 11.57 -8.63 -28.62
CA ILE A 740 11.39 -7.56 -29.61
C ILE A 740 12.70 -7.17 -30.26
N CYS A 741 13.75 -6.97 -29.46
CA CYS A 741 15.08 -6.63 -29.92
C CYS A 741 16.11 -7.18 -28.92
N PRO A 742 16.56 -8.45 -29.10
CA PRO A 742 17.56 -9.09 -28.23
C PRO A 742 18.79 -8.21 -27.90
N LEU A 743 19.21 -7.33 -28.82
CA LEU A 743 20.29 -6.36 -28.62
C LEU A 743 20.04 -5.40 -27.45
N LEU A 744 18.78 -5.00 -27.25
CA LEU A 744 18.34 -3.98 -26.30
C LEU A 744 17.60 -4.57 -25.09
N GLN A 745 17.74 -5.87 -24.82
CA GLN A 745 17.20 -6.51 -23.60
C GLN A 745 17.73 -5.88 -22.29
N GLY A 746 18.83 -5.13 -22.36
CA GLY A 746 19.38 -4.34 -21.25
C GLY A 746 18.45 -3.25 -20.73
N ILE A 747 17.46 -2.81 -21.53
CA ILE A 747 16.39 -1.90 -21.07
C ILE A 747 15.58 -2.58 -19.96
N GLY A 748 15.01 -3.76 -20.24
CA GLY A 748 14.26 -4.52 -19.24
C GLY A 748 15.09 -4.98 -18.04
N MET A 749 16.43 -5.03 -18.15
CA MET A 749 17.31 -5.24 -16.99
C MET A 749 17.53 -3.94 -16.19
N ALA A 750 17.71 -2.79 -16.86
CA ALA A 750 17.80 -1.48 -16.23
C ALA A 750 16.55 -1.16 -15.42
N SER A 751 15.39 -1.48 -16.00
CA SER A 751 14.10 -1.53 -15.34
C SER A 751 14.18 -2.28 -14.01
N VAL A 752 14.49 -3.58 -14.03
CA VAL A 752 14.57 -4.44 -12.83
C VAL A 752 15.54 -3.91 -11.77
N VAL A 753 16.56 -3.13 -12.14
CA VAL A 753 17.44 -2.44 -11.18
C VAL A 753 16.75 -1.23 -10.54
N ILE A 754 16.03 -0.41 -11.30
CA ILE A 754 15.17 0.66 -10.77
C ILE A 754 14.09 0.06 -9.85
N GLU A 755 13.47 -1.05 -10.26
CA GLU A 755 12.55 -1.82 -9.42
C GLU A 755 13.24 -2.21 -8.12
N SER A 756 14.42 -2.83 -8.20
CA SER A 756 15.24 -3.26 -7.05
C SER A 756 15.62 -2.11 -6.11
N TYR A 757 15.56 -0.86 -6.57
CA TYR A 757 15.79 0.30 -5.72
C TYR A 757 14.49 0.87 -5.17
N LEU A 758 13.42 0.93 -5.95
CA LEU A 758 12.08 1.20 -5.44
C LEU A 758 11.71 0.20 -4.30
N ASN A 759 12.10 -1.06 -4.47
CA ASN A 759 12.09 -2.15 -3.48
C ASN A 759 12.89 -1.88 -2.17
N ILE A 760 13.84 -0.94 -2.18
CA ILE A 760 14.82 -0.70 -1.08
C ILE A 760 14.82 0.76 -0.61
N TYR A 761 14.20 1.69 -1.35
CA TYR A 761 14.24 3.11 -1.00
C TYR A 761 12.91 3.80 -0.97
N TYR A 762 12.02 3.45 -1.90
CA TYR A 762 10.67 3.90 -1.74
C TYR A 762 10.19 3.23 -0.44
N ILE A 763 10.85 2.17 0.03
CA ILE A 763 10.71 1.68 1.39
C ILE A 763 10.85 2.81 2.44
N ILE A 764 11.63 3.90 2.21
CA ILE A 764 11.70 5.08 3.09
C ILE A 764 10.67 6.14 2.63
N ILE A 765 9.38 5.77 2.45
CA ILE A 765 8.26 6.73 2.30
C ILE A 765 6.90 6.30 2.95
N LEU A 766 6.86 5.57 4.08
CA LEU A 766 5.74 5.51 5.06
C LEU A 766 6.29 5.72 6.47
N ALA A 767 6.74 4.65 7.13
CA ALA A 767 6.07 4.19 8.34
C ALA A 767 6.51 4.76 9.70
N TRP A 768 7.33 5.82 9.68
CA TRP A 768 7.07 7.09 10.38
C TRP A 768 5.56 7.32 10.41
N ALA A 769 4.91 6.99 9.30
CA ALA A 769 3.51 6.88 9.07
C ALA A 769 2.70 5.86 9.90
N LEU A 770 2.92 4.53 9.88
CA LEU A 770 2.28 3.61 10.86
C LEU A 770 2.53 4.01 12.31
N PHE A 771 3.66 4.66 12.55
CA PHE A 771 3.98 5.21 13.85
C PHE A 771 3.18 6.47 14.16
N TYR A 772 3.07 7.42 13.25
CA TYR A 772 2.28 8.63 13.42
C TYR A 772 0.78 8.28 13.47
N LEU A 773 0.36 7.19 12.81
CA LEU A 773 -0.94 6.54 12.97
C LEU A 773 -1.15 6.16 14.42
N PHE A 774 -0.29 5.27 14.93
CA PHE A 774 -0.31 4.79 16.30
C PHE A 774 -0.27 5.96 17.30
N SER A 775 0.66 6.90 17.09
CA SER A 775 0.89 8.09 17.90
C SER A 775 -0.29 9.06 17.87
N SER A 776 -1.11 9.01 16.82
CA SER A 776 -2.34 9.80 16.76
C SER A 776 -3.59 9.05 17.30
N PHE A 777 -3.49 7.77 17.73
CA PHE A 777 -4.54 7.08 18.51
C PHE A 777 -4.59 7.59 19.97
N THR A 778 -4.49 8.91 20.12
CA THR A 778 -4.36 9.71 21.34
C THR A 778 -5.46 10.77 21.38
N TRP A 779 -5.66 11.45 22.51
CA TRP A 779 -6.67 12.54 22.64
C TRP A 779 -6.12 13.94 22.37
N GLU A 780 -4.82 14.11 22.56
CA GLU A 780 -4.06 15.26 22.09
C GLU A 780 -2.91 14.69 21.25
N LEU A 781 -2.65 15.28 20.08
CA LEU A 781 -1.61 14.77 19.20
C LEU A 781 -0.23 15.05 19.82
N PRO A 782 0.72 14.11 19.80
CA PRO A 782 2.08 14.27 20.36
C PRO A 782 2.92 15.43 19.77
N TRP A 783 2.45 16.10 18.71
CA TRP A 783 3.05 17.28 18.08
C TRP A 783 2.20 18.56 18.24
N THR A 784 1.15 18.53 19.07
CA THR A 784 0.38 19.73 19.43
C THR A 784 1.20 20.62 20.35
N THR A 785 1.84 20.02 21.35
CA THR A 785 2.47 20.70 22.48
C THR A 785 3.98 20.51 22.52
N CYS A 786 4.64 21.37 23.29
CA CYS A 786 6.08 21.31 23.57
C CYS A 786 6.40 20.62 24.93
N SER A 787 5.47 19.87 25.50
CA SER A 787 5.54 19.32 26.85
C SER A 787 5.99 17.85 26.92
N ASN A 788 6.54 17.30 25.83
CA ASN A 788 6.88 15.89 25.72
C ASN A 788 8.39 15.64 25.97
N SER A 789 8.75 14.39 26.28
CA SER A 789 10.13 14.03 26.65
C SER A 789 11.20 14.23 25.56
N TRP A 790 10.78 14.42 24.32
CA TRP A 790 11.63 14.69 23.16
C TRP A 790 11.76 16.18 22.82
N ASN A 791 11.00 17.06 23.48
CA ASN A 791 11.01 18.49 23.19
C ASN A 791 12.19 19.21 23.84
N THR A 792 12.59 20.34 23.25
CA THR A 792 13.65 21.22 23.79
C THR A 792 13.08 22.56 24.29
N GLU A 793 13.88 23.30 25.06
CA GLU A 793 13.59 24.69 25.47
C GLU A 793 13.43 25.67 24.29
N HIS A 794 13.74 25.25 23.06
CA HIS A 794 13.56 26.03 21.83
C HIS A 794 12.21 25.74 21.14
N CYS A 795 11.45 24.77 21.61
CA CYS A 795 10.10 24.49 21.14
C CYS A 795 9.13 25.60 21.56
N VAL A 796 8.40 26.18 20.60
CA VAL A 796 7.35 27.16 20.87
C VAL A 796 6.01 26.65 20.34
N ASP A 797 5.01 26.63 21.22
CA ASP A 797 3.62 26.52 20.82
C ASP A 797 3.14 27.87 20.23
N PHE A 798 2.84 27.84 18.93
CA PHE A 798 2.38 29.00 18.17
C PHE A 798 0.89 29.31 18.36
N LEU A 799 0.12 28.45 19.04
CA LEU A 799 -1.32 28.65 19.31
C LEU A 799 -1.55 29.53 20.54
N ASN A 800 -0.58 29.61 21.46
CA ASN A 800 -0.72 30.35 22.71
C ASN A 800 -0.38 31.85 22.52
N HIS A 801 -1.40 32.67 22.24
CA HIS A 801 -1.25 34.08 21.84
C HIS A 801 -0.36 34.96 22.75
N SER A 802 -0.23 34.64 24.03
CA SER A 802 0.65 35.34 24.99
C SER A 802 2.13 35.15 24.66
N ALA A 803 2.54 33.98 24.15
CA ALA A 803 3.91 33.68 23.74
C ALA A 803 4.29 34.37 22.42
N ALA A 804 3.34 34.52 21.48
CA ALA A 804 3.59 35.14 20.17
C ALA A 804 4.17 36.57 20.27
N THR A 805 3.75 37.36 21.27
CA THR A 805 4.34 38.68 21.54
C THR A 805 5.80 38.63 22.03
N ALA A 806 6.19 37.57 22.75
CA ALA A 806 7.55 37.37 23.24
C ALA A 806 8.48 36.74 22.17
N ALA A 807 7.94 35.87 21.31
CA ALA A 807 8.67 35.15 20.26
C ALA A 807 9.30 36.05 19.18
N SER A 808 8.89 37.32 19.10
CA SER A 808 9.38 38.34 18.14
C SER A 808 10.87 38.73 18.23
N ARG A 809 11.73 37.94 18.91
CA ARG A 809 13.12 38.30 19.27
C ARG A 809 14.17 37.17 19.20
N SER A 810 13.89 36.02 18.59
CA SER A 810 14.91 34.97 18.37
C SER A 810 14.68 34.22 17.07
N GLU A 811 15.75 33.90 16.36
CA GLU A 811 15.75 33.15 15.09
C GLU A 811 15.76 31.62 15.30
N ASN A 812 15.89 31.14 16.55
CA ASN A 812 16.19 29.74 16.88
C ASN A 812 14.99 28.92 17.41
N PHE A 813 13.74 29.35 17.20
CA PHE A 813 12.56 28.64 17.73
C PHE A 813 12.02 27.58 16.76
N THR A 814 11.80 26.36 17.27
CA THR A 814 11.24 25.21 16.56
C THR A 814 9.74 25.06 16.86
N SER A 815 8.95 24.50 15.94
CA SER A 815 7.55 24.13 16.21
C SER A 815 7.46 22.70 16.76
N PRO A 816 6.48 22.36 17.61
CA PRO A 816 6.36 21.01 18.19
C PRO A 816 6.24 19.91 17.15
N VAL A 817 5.69 20.20 15.97
CA VAL A 817 5.67 19.27 14.83
C VAL A 817 7.04 19.08 14.17
N MET A 818 7.89 20.11 14.14
CA MET A 818 9.29 19.95 13.72
C MET A 818 10.07 19.12 14.72
N GLU A 819 9.87 19.31 16.03
CA GLU A 819 10.61 18.52 17.02
C GLU A 819 10.08 17.11 17.19
N PHE A 820 8.78 16.89 17.06
CA PHE A 820 8.25 15.56 16.84
C PHE A 820 8.94 15.00 15.60
N TRP A 821 8.79 15.60 14.43
CA TRP A 821 9.46 15.17 13.20
C TRP A 821 11.00 15.18 13.20
N GLU A 822 11.73 15.76 14.16
CA GLU A 822 13.21 15.73 14.16
C GLU A 822 13.85 15.01 15.34
N ARG A 823 13.07 14.63 16.36
CA ARG A 823 13.58 13.96 17.59
C ARG A 823 12.82 12.70 17.94
N ARG A 824 11.48 12.72 17.79
CA ARG A 824 10.57 11.58 17.96
C ARG A 824 10.10 10.93 16.66
N VAL A 825 10.33 11.58 15.51
CA VAL A 825 10.09 11.08 14.15
C VAL A 825 11.10 11.50 13.02
N LEU A 826 12.27 12.12 13.30
CA LEU A 826 13.50 11.96 12.47
C LEU A 826 14.78 11.66 13.28
N GLY A 827 14.80 11.87 14.61
CA GLY A 827 15.85 11.44 15.58
C GLY A 827 17.28 11.73 15.16
N ILE A 828 17.45 12.81 14.41
CA ILE A 828 18.34 12.76 13.26
C ILE A 828 19.79 12.99 13.68
N THR A 829 20.71 12.12 13.25
CA THR A 829 22.13 12.37 13.49
C THR A 829 22.60 13.63 12.75
N SER A 830 23.78 14.10 13.15
CA SER A 830 24.48 15.21 12.48
C SER A 830 24.81 14.96 10.99
N GLY A 831 24.62 13.75 10.47
CA GLY A 831 24.78 13.44 9.05
C GLY A 831 25.03 11.96 8.77
N ILE A 832 24.93 11.56 7.50
CA ILE A 832 25.12 10.18 6.96
C ILE A 832 26.43 9.46 7.33
N HIS A 833 27.38 10.13 7.98
CA HIS A 833 28.63 9.55 8.47
C HIS A 833 28.49 8.96 9.87
N ASP A 834 27.50 9.42 10.63
CA ASP A 834 27.06 8.86 11.89
C ASP A 834 25.69 8.23 11.64
N LEU A 835 25.64 6.91 11.63
CA LEU A 835 24.41 6.19 11.46
C LEU A 835 23.66 6.03 12.78
N GLY A 836 24.30 6.12 13.94
CA GLY A 836 23.66 5.87 15.25
C GLY A 836 22.94 4.51 15.37
N SER A 837 21.95 4.42 16.26
CA SER A 837 21.24 3.17 16.59
C SER A 837 20.16 2.77 15.58
N LEU A 838 19.89 1.46 15.53
CA LEU A 838 18.56 0.87 15.35
C LEU A 838 17.86 0.87 16.74
N ARG A 839 16.57 1.24 16.85
CA ARG A 839 15.85 1.50 18.11
C ARG A 839 14.88 0.35 18.51
N TRP A 840 13.63 0.58 18.96
CA TRP A 840 12.67 -0.50 19.32
C TRP A 840 11.26 -0.54 18.66
N GLU A 841 10.53 0.54 18.34
CA GLU A 841 9.11 0.45 17.85
C GLU A 841 8.93 -0.19 16.47
N LEU A 842 10.03 -0.35 15.75
CA LEU A 842 10.07 0.20 14.42
C LEU A 842 10.92 -0.60 13.43
N ALA A 843 11.56 -1.64 13.91
CA ALA A 843 11.50 -2.94 13.26
C ALA A 843 10.53 -3.91 13.96
N LEU A 844 9.83 -3.52 15.04
CA LEU A 844 8.75 -4.35 15.61
C LEU A 844 7.44 -4.17 14.85
N CYS A 845 7.13 -2.92 14.47
CA CYS A 845 5.97 -2.58 13.65
C CYS A 845 6.32 -2.29 12.18
N LEU A 846 7.57 -2.51 11.74
CA LEU A 846 7.91 -2.69 10.31
C LEU A 846 7.84 -4.14 9.88
N LEU A 847 7.96 -5.06 10.83
CA LEU A 847 8.12 -6.47 10.49
C LEU A 847 6.77 -6.97 10.01
N LEU A 848 5.74 -6.38 10.59
CA LEU A 848 4.54 -5.94 9.93
C LEU A 848 4.60 -5.98 8.37
N ALA A 849 5.48 -5.22 7.73
CA ALA A 849 5.74 -5.09 6.29
C ALA A 849 6.36 -6.30 5.53
N TRP A 850 6.77 -7.40 6.18
CA TRP A 850 6.52 -8.77 5.66
C TRP A 850 6.29 -9.75 6.82
N ILE A 851 5.22 -9.49 7.57
CA ILE A 851 4.50 -10.48 8.40
C ILE A 851 3.07 -10.40 8.02
N ILE A 852 2.53 -9.25 8.31
CA ILE A 852 1.15 -9.01 8.09
C ILE A 852 1.10 -8.82 6.59
N CYS A 853 2.03 -8.02 6.06
CA CYS A 853 2.66 -8.03 4.74
C CYS A 853 3.44 -9.30 4.41
N TYR A 854 3.27 -10.38 5.14
CA TYR A 854 3.53 -11.75 4.74
C TYR A 854 2.24 -12.63 4.67
N PHE A 855 1.08 -12.05 4.92
CA PHE A 855 -0.25 -12.66 4.67
C PHE A 855 -1.05 -11.90 3.69
N CYS A 856 -0.41 -10.96 3.09
CA CYS A 856 -0.94 -9.86 2.40
C CYS A 856 -1.00 -9.96 0.77
N ILE A 857 0.08 -10.13 -0.19
CA ILE A 857 0.73 -10.88 -1.45
C ILE A 857 0.80 -12.51 -1.71
N TRP A 858 1.51 -13.53 -1.16
CA TRP A 858 1.46 -15.01 -1.57
C TRP A 858 1.47 -15.51 -3.07
N LYS A 859 1.07 -14.77 -4.15
CA LYS A 859 0.14 -15.24 -5.19
C LYS A 859 0.36 -14.94 -6.74
N GLY A 860 0.70 -13.75 -7.28
CA GLY A 860 0.36 -13.04 -8.63
C GLY A 860 -0.47 -11.58 -8.83
N VAL A 861 -1.82 -11.06 -8.88
CA VAL A 861 -3.42 -11.22 -8.98
C VAL A 861 -4.47 -11.67 -7.91
N LYS A 862 -5.81 -11.70 -8.15
CA LYS A 862 -6.92 -12.30 -7.36
C LYS A 862 -6.79 -12.18 -5.88
N SER A 863 -6.13 -11.14 -5.46
CA SER A 863 -5.33 -10.98 -4.26
C SER A 863 -4.33 -9.84 -4.56
N THR A 864 -3.90 -9.54 -5.77
CA THR A 864 -3.91 -8.18 -6.35
C THR A 864 -5.34 -7.99 -6.69
N GLY A 865 -5.76 -8.73 -7.73
CA GLY A 865 -7.07 -8.96 -8.32
C GLY A 865 -8.26 -9.25 -7.39
N LYS A 866 -8.07 -9.17 -6.07
CA LYS A 866 -9.02 -9.40 -4.97
C LYS A 866 -8.45 -8.92 -3.64
N VAL A 867 -7.40 -8.14 -3.60
CA VAL A 867 -7.12 -7.35 -2.40
C VAL A 867 -7.71 -6.00 -2.69
N VAL A 868 -7.38 -5.45 -3.83
CA VAL A 868 -7.61 -4.05 -4.03
C VAL A 868 -9.02 -3.59 -4.48
N TYR A 869 -10.10 -4.42 -4.49
CA TYR A 869 -11.42 -4.00 -5.09
C TYR A 869 -11.89 -2.72 -4.44
N PHE A 870 -11.65 -2.69 -3.13
CA PHE A 870 -11.46 -1.54 -2.30
C PHE A 870 -9.91 -1.51 -2.10
N THR A 871 -9.13 -0.68 -2.82
CA THR A 871 -7.78 -0.04 -2.54
C THR A 871 -7.61 1.09 -3.54
N ALA A 872 -8.19 0.92 -4.70
CA ALA A 872 -8.50 2.10 -5.46
C ALA A 872 -9.47 3.02 -4.71
N THR A 873 -10.53 2.39 -4.26
CA THR A 873 -11.81 3.07 -4.04
C THR A 873 -11.79 3.66 -2.61
N PHE A 874 -12.79 3.76 -1.74
CA PHE A 874 -12.71 4.53 -0.44
C PHE A 874 -12.34 6.04 -0.51
N PRO A 875 -11.29 6.62 -1.16
CA PRO A 875 -11.18 8.08 -1.07
C PRO A 875 -10.53 9.03 -2.18
N TYR A 876 -11.01 9.88 -3.16
CA TYR A 876 -12.13 10.32 -4.11
C TYR A 876 -13.52 10.08 -3.61
N LEU A 877 -13.46 9.57 -2.44
CA LEU A 877 -13.94 10.23 -1.30
C LEU A 877 -12.89 10.45 -0.21
N MET A 878 -11.76 11.01 -0.62
CA MET A 878 -10.54 11.59 -0.06
C MET A 878 -9.99 12.60 -1.13
N LEU A 879 -9.95 13.93 -1.08
CA LEU A 879 -9.57 15.00 -2.07
C LEU A 879 -10.54 16.08 -2.85
N ILE A 880 -11.92 16.15 -2.88
CA ILE A 880 -13.02 17.27 -2.98
C ILE A 880 -14.15 17.30 -1.82
N ILE A 881 -13.70 17.16 -0.56
CA ILE A 881 -13.97 17.29 0.94
C ILE A 881 -12.60 17.28 1.97
N LEU A 882 -11.38 18.01 2.24
CA LEU A 882 -10.33 19.19 2.01
C LEU A 882 -10.51 20.66 1.32
N LEU A 883 -10.19 20.96 0.04
CA LEU A 883 -10.54 22.02 -0.98
C LEU A 883 -11.71 22.96 -0.73
N ILE A 884 -12.62 22.60 0.16
CA ILE A 884 -13.91 23.08 0.66
C ILE A 884 -14.04 23.50 2.20
N ARG A 885 -13.05 23.97 3.01
CA ARG A 885 -13.21 24.43 4.46
C ARG A 885 -12.62 25.85 4.82
N GLY A 886 -13.39 26.95 4.78
CA GLY A 886 -12.95 28.37 4.83
C GLY A 886 -12.99 29.16 3.49
N VAL A 887 -13.35 30.46 3.51
CA VAL A 887 -12.80 31.50 2.60
C VAL A 887 -12.91 32.91 3.20
N THR A 888 -13.99 33.24 3.90
CA THR A 888 -14.18 34.53 4.59
C THR A 888 -13.87 34.42 6.09
N LEU A 889 -14.45 33.42 6.76
CA LEU A 889 -13.72 32.69 7.81
C LEU A 889 -12.69 31.77 7.11
N PRO A 890 -11.54 31.47 7.71
CA PRO A 890 -10.22 31.82 7.14
C PRO A 890 -9.66 31.03 5.92
N GLY A 891 -8.91 31.76 5.06
CA GLY A 891 -7.69 31.30 4.38
C GLY A 891 -7.75 31.03 2.87
N ALA A 892 -8.65 30.17 2.45
CA ALA A 892 -8.40 29.34 1.27
C ALA A 892 -8.44 29.99 -0.10
N TYR A 893 -9.06 31.16 -0.23
CA TYR A 893 -9.03 31.89 -1.50
C TYR A 893 -7.59 32.32 -1.83
N GLN A 894 -6.83 32.77 -0.82
CA GLN A 894 -5.48 33.31 -0.99
C GLN A 894 -4.53 32.29 -1.62
N GLY A 895 -4.65 31.03 -1.20
CA GLY A 895 -3.77 29.98 -1.71
C GLY A 895 -4.28 29.21 -2.93
N ILE A 896 -5.58 29.22 -3.25
CA ILE A 896 -6.04 28.81 -4.59
C ILE A 896 -5.46 29.79 -5.61
N VAL A 897 -5.42 31.08 -5.25
CA VAL A 897 -4.71 32.10 -6.03
C VAL A 897 -3.21 31.81 -6.05
N PHE A 898 -2.57 31.43 -4.93
CA PHE A 898 -1.14 31.06 -4.93
C PHE A 898 -0.82 29.84 -5.80
N TYR A 899 -1.71 28.85 -5.86
CA TYR A 899 -1.60 27.69 -6.74
C TYR A 899 -1.74 28.05 -8.23
N LEU A 900 -2.79 28.81 -8.59
CA LEU A 900 -3.21 28.98 -9.98
C LEU A 900 -2.74 30.28 -10.65
N LYS A 901 -2.25 31.27 -9.90
CA LYS A 901 -1.77 32.54 -10.47
C LYS A 901 -0.56 32.27 -11.38
N PRO A 902 -0.64 32.58 -12.70
CA PRO A 902 0.44 32.27 -13.62
C PRO A 902 1.56 33.31 -13.57
N ASP A 903 2.80 32.87 -13.33
CA ASP A 903 4.00 33.65 -13.66
C ASP A 903 4.65 33.12 -14.94
N LEU A 904 4.40 33.82 -16.04
CA LEU A 904 4.94 33.50 -17.36
C LEU A 904 6.46 33.75 -17.47
N LEU A 905 7.10 34.44 -16.52
CA LEU A 905 8.56 34.61 -16.51
C LEU A 905 9.28 33.31 -16.16
N ARG A 906 8.68 32.45 -15.30
CA ARG A 906 9.25 31.14 -14.93
C ARG A 906 9.42 30.22 -16.14
N LEU A 907 8.60 30.34 -17.19
CA LEU A 907 8.71 29.52 -18.42
C LEU A 907 10.03 29.69 -19.18
N LYS A 908 10.83 30.73 -18.88
CA LYS A 908 12.19 30.93 -19.42
C LYS A 908 13.26 30.06 -18.75
N ASP A 909 12.96 29.50 -17.57
CA ASP A 909 13.87 28.66 -16.80
C ASP A 909 13.79 27.20 -17.30
N PRO A 910 14.87 26.58 -17.81
CA PRO A 910 14.87 25.18 -18.22
C PRO A 910 14.48 24.21 -17.10
N GLN A 911 14.69 24.57 -15.82
CA GLN A 911 14.29 23.73 -14.69
C GLN A 911 12.79 23.48 -14.68
N VAL A 912 11.97 24.44 -15.09
CA VAL A 912 10.50 24.32 -15.17
C VAL A 912 10.08 23.23 -16.15
N TRP A 913 10.80 23.09 -17.26
CA TRP A 913 10.55 22.06 -18.27
C TRP A 913 11.06 20.68 -17.82
N MET A 914 12.17 20.63 -17.07
CA MET A 914 12.69 19.39 -16.50
C MET A 914 11.82 18.88 -15.34
N ASP A 915 11.37 19.76 -14.45
CA ASP A 915 10.42 19.44 -13.38
C ASP A 915 9.08 18.95 -13.97
N ALA A 916 8.57 19.59 -15.03
CA ALA A 916 7.35 19.15 -15.72
C ALA A 916 7.50 17.78 -16.41
N GLY A 917 8.61 17.58 -17.12
CA GLY A 917 8.92 16.31 -17.77
C GLY A 917 9.13 15.20 -16.75
N THR A 918 10.03 15.37 -15.78
CA THR A 918 10.31 14.36 -14.76
C THR A 918 9.11 14.07 -13.87
N GLN A 919 8.22 15.04 -13.61
CA GLN A 919 6.94 14.77 -12.96
C GLN A 919 6.03 13.90 -13.84
N ILE A 920 5.85 14.21 -15.13
CA ILE A 920 5.11 13.32 -16.05
C ILE A 920 5.76 11.94 -16.09
N PHE A 921 7.07 11.79 -16.04
CA PHE A 921 7.71 10.47 -16.14
C PHE A 921 7.63 9.67 -14.84
N PHE A 922 7.98 10.28 -13.70
CA PHE A 922 7.90 9.62 -12.39
C PHE A 922 6.44 9.33 -12.02
N SER A 923 5.56 10.33 -12.11
CA SER A 923 4.12 10.10 -11.94
C SER A 923 3.44 9.67 -13.23
N PHE A 924 4.14 9.07 -14.19
CA PHE A 924 3.57 8.09 -15.11
C PHE A 924 4.32 6.73 -15.03
N ALA A 925 5.21 6.58 -14.05
CA ALA A 925 6.24 5.55 -13.92
C ALA A 925 6.90 5.08 -15.24
N ILE A 926 7.02 6.01 -16.19
CA ILE A 926 7.57 5.76 -17.52
C ILE A 926 9.01 5.23 -17.41
N CYS A 927 9.28 4.13 -18.11
CA CYS A 927 10.58 3.48 -18.31
C CYS A 927 11.28 2.87 -17.08
N GLN A 928 10.64 2.79 -15.92
CA GLN A 928 11.19 1.99 -14.80
C GLN A 928 11.10 0.47 -15.09
N GLY A 929 10.52 0.05 -16.23
CA GLY A 929 9.86 -1.26 -16.33
C GLY A 929 8.49 -1.27 -15.67
N CYS A 930 8.28 -0.29 -14.78
CA CYS A 930 7.04 0.49 -14.62
C CYS A 930 6.47 1.08 -15.91
N LEU A 931 7.05 0.78 -17.09
CA LEU A 931 6.30 0.82 -18.33
C LEU A 931 6.50 -0.34 -19.38
N THR A 932 7.12 -1.52 -19.14
CA THR A 932 6.99 -2.70 -20.07
C THR A 932 6.16 -3.90 -19.57
N ALA A 933 6.19 -4.13 -18.27
CA ALA A 933 5.16 -4.86 -17.52
C ALA A 933 3.74 -4.71 -18.04
N LEU A 934 2.91 -3.82 -17.50
CA LEU A 934 1.69 -3.22 -18.02
C LEU A 934 1.14 -3.69 -19.34
N GLY A 935 1.96 -3.65 -20.39
CA GLY A 935 1.56 -4.29 -21.61
C GLY A 935 1.01 -5.71 -21.48
N SER A 936 1.41 -6.52 -20.51
CA SER A 936 1.60 -7.94 -20.75
C SER A 936 0.70 -8.99 -20.03
N TYR A 937 -0.60 -8.90 -19.66
CA TYR A 937 -1.29 -10.08 -19.00
C TYR A 937 -2.63 -10.65 -19.52
N ASN A 938 -3.24 -9.99 -20.47
CA ASN A 938 -4.51 -10.31 -21.13
C ASN A 938 -4.35 -10.32 -22.64
N LYS A 939 -5.10 -11.15 -23.39
CA LYS A 939 -4.73 -11.66 -24.75
C LYS A 939 -4.52 -10.52 -25.71
N TYR A 940 -4.56 -10.86 -26.93
CA TYR A 940 -4.38 -9.98 -28.01
C TYR A 940 -5.58 -9.02 -28.13
N HIS A 941 -6.81 -9.52 -27.91
CA HIS A 941 -8.03 -8.87 -28.37
C HIS A 941 -8.90 -8.19 -27.32
N ASN A 942 -8.34 -7.13 -26.77
CA ASN A 942 -9.11 -5.98 -26.40
C ASN A 942 -8.30 -4.80 -26.86
N ASN A 943 -9.01 -3.72 -26.96
CA ASN A 943 -8.51 -2.48 -27.42
C ASN A 943 -7.30 -2.10 -26.52
N CYS A 944 -6.47 -1.12 -26.86
CA CYS A 944 -5.32 -0.77 -26.01
C CYS A 944 -5.07 0.74 -25.94
N TYR A 945 -5.76 1.49 -26.80
CA TYR A 945 -5.57 2.91 -27.06
C TYR A 945 -6.48 3.92 -26.31
N ARG A 946 -7.80 4.03 -26.62
CA ARG A 946 -8.74 5.07 -26.07
C ARG A 946 -8.75 5.22 -24.52
N ASP A 947 -8.27 4.23 -23.80
CA ASP A 947 -8.23 4.20 -22.34
C ASP A 947 -6.95 4.87 -21.90
N SER A 948 -5.82 4.65 -22.59
CA SER A 948 -4.54 5.19 -22.16
C SER A 948 -4.59 6.69 -22.05
N ILE A 949 -5.21 7.26 -23.08
CA ILE A 949 -5.77 8.60 -23.11
C ILE A 949 -6.50 8.93 -21.81
N ALA A 950 -7.66 8.32 -21.57
CA ALA A 950 -8.54 8.71 -20.49
C ALA A 950 -8.01 8.35 -19.09
N LEU A 951 -6.84 7.70 -18.97
CA LEU A 951 -6.17 7.52 -17.68
C LEU A 951 -4.95 8.37 -17.41
N CYS A 952 -4.15 8.65 -18.42
CA CYS A 952 -3.30 9.82 -18.38
C CYS A 952 -4.16 11.05 -18.01
N PHE A 953 -5.30 11.24 -18.68
CA PHE A 953 -6.24 12.32 -18.35
C PHE A 953 -6.72 12.26 -16.93
N LEU A 954 -7.10 11.11 -16.40
CA LEU A 954 -7.56 11.07 -15.02
C LEU A 954 -6.42 11.43 -14.08
N ASN A 955 -5.23 10.85 -14.23
CA ASN A 955 -4.07 11.26 -13.46
C ASN A 955 -3.89 12.78 -13.46
N SER A 956 -3.77 13.38 -14.63
CA SER A 956 -3.48 14.81 -14.74
C SER A 956 -4.64 15.69 -14.30
N ALA A 957 -5.89 15.29 -14.59
CA ALA A 957 -7.09 15.95 -14.05
C ALA A 957 -7.03 16.00 -12.53
N THR A 958 -6.41 15.00 -11.92
CA THR A 958 -6.50 14.81 -10.49
C THR A 958 -5.25 15.23 -9.74
N SER A 959 -4.08 15.22 -10.38
CA SER A 959 -2.92 16.05 -10.00
C SER A 959 -3.33 17.52 -9.98
N PHE A 960 -4.13 17.94 -10.96
CA PHE A 960 -4.70 19.28 -11.03
C PHE A 960 -5.66 19.56 -9.86
N VAL A 961 -6.65 18.71 -9.62
CA VAL A 961 -7.51 18.91 -8.44
C VAL A 961 -6.67 18.75 -7.15
N ALA A 962 -5.57 17.99 -7.15
CA ALA A 962 -4.67 17.82 -6.00
C ALA A 962 -3.88 19.09 -5.65
N GLY A 963 -3.64 20.00 -6.59
CA GLY A 963 -3.09 21.31 -6.25
C GLY A 963 -4.15 22.32 -5.81
N PHE A 964 -5.42 22.07 -6.16
CA PHE A 964 -6.52 22.49 -5.29
C PHE A 964 -6.53 21.75 -3.93
N VAL A 965 -5.44 21.08 -3.54
CA VAL A 965 -5.19 20.67 -2.16
C VAL A 965 -3.74 20.84 -1.64
N VAL A 966 -2.84 21.66 -2.21
CA VAL A 966 -1.59 22.05 -1.47
C VAL A 966 -1.40 23.52 -1.03
N PHE A 967 -1.79 24.58 -1.75
CA PHE A 967 -1.38 25.97 -1.39
C PHE A 967 -2.30 26.84 -0.52
N SER A 968 -3.47 26.40 -0.05
CA SER A 968 -4.51 27.30 0.51
C SER A 968 -5.13 27.01 1.87
N ILE A 969 -4.95 25.82 2.44
CA ILE A 969 -4.76 25.65 3.89
C ILE A 969 -3.28 25.72 4.20
N LEU A 970 -2.36 25.72 3.22
CA LEU A 970 -1.16 26.57 3.38
C LEU A 970 -1.59 28.03 3.49
N GLY A 971 -2.69 28.44 2.86
CA GLY A 971 -3.39 29.72 3.03
C GLY A 971 -4.26 29.90 4.30
N PHE A 972 -4.76 28.86 4.96
CA PHE A 972 -5.39 28.93 6.29
C PHE A 972 -4.33 28.91 7.35
N MET A 973 -3.39 27.96 7.30
CA MET A 973 -2.18 27.97 8.11
C MET A 973 -1.48 29.34 7.98
N SER A 974 -1.34 29.87 6.77
CA SER A 974 -0.84 31.25 6.54
C SER A 974 -1.75 32.32 7.14
N GLN A 975 -3.08 32.19 7.07
CA GLN A 975 -4.00 33.17 7.66
C GLN A 975 -4.05 33.09 9.21
N GLU A 976 -4.02 31.91 9.81
CA GLU A 976 -4.03 31.70 11.28
C GLU A 976 -2.67 32.04 11.90
N GLN A 977 -1.56 31.65 11.25
CA GLN A 977 -0.21 31.93 11.76
C GLN A 977 0.32 33.32 11.35
N GLY A 978 -0.27 33.96 10.34
CA GLY A 978 0.24 35.20 9.74
C GLY A 978 1.52 35.04 8.90
N ILE A 979 1.98 33.81 8.69
CA ILE A 979 3.23 33.47 7.97
C ILE A 979 2.96 33.34 6.46
N PRO A 980 3.82 33.81 5.54
CA PRO A 980 3.60 33.66 4.10
C PRO A 980 3.47 32.21 3.62
N ILE A 981 2.57 31.97 2.66
CA ILE A 981 2.32 30.65 2.02
C ILE A 981 3.63 30.01 1.49
N SER A 982 4.61 30.80 1.04
CA SER A 982 5.90 30.32 0.55
C SER A 982 6.82 29.70 1.62
N GLU A 983 6.64 30.06 2.90
CA GLU A 983 7.50 29.59 4.00
C GLU A 983 6.95 28.34 4.66
N VAL A 984 5.63 28.13 4.58
CA VAL A 984 5.00 26.87 4.97
C VAL A 984 5.04 25.81 3.86
N ALA A 985 5.38 26.18 2.60
CA ALA A 985 5.33 25.33 1.41
C ALA A 985 6.57 24.44 1.17
N GLU A 986 6.85 23.53 2.10
CA GLU A 986 7.94 22.54 2.04
C GLU A 986 7.81 21.48 0.92
N SER A 987 8.80 20.58 0.83
CA SER A 987 8.87 19.48 -0.16
C SER A 987 9.44 18.18 0.38
N GLY A 988 9.17 17.07 -0.31
CA GLY A 988 9.53 15.71 0.09
C GLY A 988 8.68 15.27 1.29
N PRO A 989 9.20 14.34 2.10
CA PRO A 989 8.71 14.11 3.46
C PRO A 989 8.87 15.31 4.42
N GLY A 990 8.90 16.56 3.92
CA GLY A 990 8.83 17.78 4.73
C GLY A 990 7.38 18.25 4.97
N LEU A 991 6.75 18.83 3.94
CA LEU A 991 5.39 19.41 4.03
C LEU A 991 4.41 18.40 4.65
N ALA A 992 4.63 17.16 4.24
CA ALA A 992 4.48 15.93 4.95
C ALA A 992 4.17 15.94 6.45
N PHE A 993 5.07 15.38 7.22
CA PHE A 993 5.04 15.18 8.65
C PHE A 993 5.09 16.50 9.42
N ILE A 994 5.51 17.59 8.77
CA ILE A 994 5.65 18.91 9.37
C ILE A 994 4.45 19.79 9.04
N ALA A 995 4.44 20.45 7.88
CA ALA A 995 3.56 21.58 7.62
C ALA A 995 2.07 21.20 7.69
N PHE A 996 1.73 19.97 7.30
CA PHE A 996 0.35 19.55 7.21
C PHE A 996 -0.22 19.04 8.56
N PRO A 997 0.47 18.23 9.42
CA PRO A 997 0.05 17.92 10.79
C PRO A 997 -0.06 19.15 11.66
N LYS A 998 0.87 20.10 11.44
CA LYS A 998 0.82 21.45 11.98
C LYS A 998 -0.42 22.22 11.54
N ALA A 999 -0.80 22.13 10.27
CA ALA A 999 -2.05 22.74 9.81
C ALA A 999 -3.31 22.05 10.36
N VAL A 1000 -3.18 20.87 10.97
CA VAL A 1000 -4.29 20.10 11.50
C VAL A 1000 -4.54 20.30 12.98
N THR A 1001 -3.49 20.45 13.80
CA THR A 1001 -3.63 20.79 15.22
C THR A 1001 -4.38 22.13 15.40
N MET A 1002 -4.28 23.02 14.40
CA MET A 1002 -5.01 24.30 14.29
C MET A 1002 -6.51 24.19 14.01
N MET A 1003 -7.00 23.00 13.71
CA MET A 1003 -8.37 22.80 13.29
C MET A 1003 -9.06 21.81 14.27
N PRO A 1004 -10.39 21.88 14.43
CA PRO A 1004 -11.14 20.94 15.28
C PRO A 1004 -11.04 19.46 14.89
N LEU A 1005 -11.81 18.56 15.52
CA LEU A 1005 -11.64 17.10 15.69
C LEU A 1005 -10.18 16.59 16.04
N SER A 1006 -9.09 17.35 15.81
CA SER A 1006 -7.65 17.21 16.14
C SER A 1006 -6.97 15.82 16.09
N PRO A 1007 -7.01 14.91 17.09
CA PRO A 1007 -6.56 13.55 16.83
C PRO A 1007 -7.40 12.93 15.74
N LEU A 1008 -8.68 13.28 15.76
CA LEU A 1008 -9.57 13.41 14.62
C LEU A 1008 -9.25 14.63 13.78
N TRP A 1009 -8.07 14.59 13.19
CA TRP A 1009 -7.61 15.39 12.07
C TRP A 1009 -6.21 14.88 11.71
N SER A 1010 -5.50 14.22 12.64
CA SER A 1010 -4.24 13.58 12.30
C SER A 1010 -4.19 12.07 12.23
N CYS A 1011 -4.87 11.27 13.03
CA CYS A 1011 -4.68 9.81 12.95
C CYS A 1011 -5.31 9.11 11.73
N LEU A 1012 -6.19 9.76 10.96
CA LEU A 1012 -6.62 9.30 9.63
C LEU A 1012 -6.47 10.41 8.60
N PHE A 1013 -5.63 11.42 8.89
CA PHE A 1013 -4.59 11.82 7.99
C PHE A 1013 -3.78 10.58 8.02
N PHE A 1014 -3.01 10.41 9.10
CA PHE A 1014 -2.19 9.30 9.53
C PHE A 1014 -2.81 7.89 9.60
N LEU A 1015 -3.90 7.63 8.92
CA LEU A 1015 -4.26 6.31 8.45
C LEU A 1015 -4.49 6.52 6.98
N MET A 1016 -5.32 7.45 6.54
CA MET A 1016 -5.52 7.77 5.14
C MET A 1016 -4.31 8.03 4.20
N LEU A 1017 -3.01 8.28 4.54
CA LEU A 1017 -1.72 7.95 3.80
C LEU A 1017 -0.98 6.66 4.27
N LEU A 1018 -1.66 5.59 4.66
CA LEU A 1018 -0.99 4.34 5.01
C LEU A 1018 -0.72 3.46 3.77
N PHE A 1019 -1.42 3.68 2.65
CA PHE A 1019 -1.67 2.61 1.67
C PHE A 1019 -2.11 2.78 0.15
N LEU A 1020 -1.51 3.30 -0.93
CA LEU A 1020 -0.16 3.71 -1.31
C LEU A 1020 0.79 3.45 -0.15
N GLY A 1021 1.30 2.25 -0.16
CA GLY A 1021 1.67 1.52 1.04
C GLY A 1021 1.09 0.14 0.88
N LEU A 1022 -0.19 0.19 0.51
CA LEU A 1022 -0.80 -0.49 -0.57
C LEU A 1022 -0.72 0.41 -1.83
N ASP A 1023 -1.77 0.95 -2.42
CA ASP A 1023 -1.79 1.09 -3.87
C ASP A 1023 -1.10 2.18 -4.73
N SER A 1024 0.15 2.61 -4.51
CA SER A 1024 1.07 3.04 -5.61
C SER A 1024 2.54 2.76 -5.36
N GLN A 1025 2.97 1.50 -5.17
CA GLN A 1025 2.30 0.21 -4.76
C GLN A 1025 2.72 -0.90 -5.80
N PHE A 1026 2.10 -1.92 -6.58
CA PHE A 1026 1.39 -2.31 -7.95
C PHE A 1026 1.96 -1.93 -9.53
N VAL A 1027 2.95 -2.40 -10.45
CA VAL A 1027 4.49 -2.73 -10.80
C VAL A 1027 5.64 -3.60 -10.11
N CYS A 1028 6.56 -3.03 -9.30
CA CYS A 1028 7.98 -3.40 -9.19
C CYS A 1028 8.28 -4.81 -8.69
N MET A 1029 7.65 -5.36 -7.64
CA MET A 1029 7.97 -6.76 -7.30
C MET A 1029 7.42 -7.70 -8.34
N GLU A 1030 6.18 -7.53 -8.80
CA GLU A 1030 5.74 -8.21 -10.02
C GLU A 1030 6.29 -7.52 -11.29
N CYS A 1031 7.49 -6.95 -11.24
CA CYS A 1031 8.33 -6.63 -12.39
C CYS A 1031 9.75 -7.20 -12.23
N LEU A 1032 10.24 -7.33 -11.00
CA LEU A 1032 11.47 -7.99 -10.59
C LEU A 1032 11.32 -9.52 -10.50
N VAL A 1033 10.24 -9.97 -9.88
CA VAL A 1033 9.95 -11.37 -9.50
C VAL A 1033 9.50 -12.16 -10.70
N THR A 1034 8.50 -11.64 -11.37
CA THR A 1034 8.47 -11.50 -12.82
C THR A 1034 9.73 -11.82 -13.57
N SER A 1035 10.73 -10.95 -13.53
CA SER A 1035 11.77 -10.98 -14.54
C SER A 1035 12.61 -12.21 -14.25
N SER A 1036 12.89 -12.45 -12.97
CA SER A 1036 13.35 -13.73 -12.44
C SER A 1036 12.55 -14.92 -12.99
N MET A 1037 11.21 -14.93 -12.93
CA MET A 1037 10.40 -16.09 -13.28
C MET A 1037 10.00 -16.25 -14.75
N ASP A 1038 10.25 -15.23 -15.55
CA ASP A 1038 10.23 -15.25 -17.01
C ASP A 1038 11.57 -15.61 -17.62
N MET A 1039 12.63 -15.28 -16.91
CA MET A 1039 13.96 -15.80 -17.15
C MET A 1039 14.04 -17.29 -16.75
N PHE A 1040 13.37 -17.70 -15.65
CA PHE A 1040 13.44 -19.06 -15.09
C PHE A 1040 12.06 -19.78 -15.00
N PRO A 1041 11.37 -19.98 -16.14
CA PRO A 1041 10.02 -20.52 -16.17
C PRO A 1041 9.91 -21.97 -15.70
N GLN A 1042 10.92 -22.81 -15.90
CA GLN A 1042 10.82 -24.24 -15.55
C GLN A 1042 11.04 -24.51 -14.06
N GLN A 1043 11.91 -23.71 -13.43
CA GLN A 1043 12.35 -23.85 -12.05
C GLN A 1043 11.34 -23.20 -11.12
N LEU A 1044 11.08 -21.93 -11.38
CA LEU A 1044 10.27 -21.13 -10.48
C LEU A 1044 8.78 -21.41 -10.69
N ARG A 1045 8.33 -22.02 -11.82
CA ARG A 1045 6.90 -22.34 -12.07
C ARG A 1045 6.46 -23.78 -11.72
N LYS A 1046 6.85 -24.30 -10.53
CA LYS A 1046 6.35 -25.57 -9.89
C LYS A 1046 5.77 -25.37 -8.47
N ARG A 1047 4.67 -26.04 -8.08
CA ARG A 1047 3.79 -25.72 -6.92
C ARG A 1047 4.52 -25.31 -5.62
N GLY A 1048 4.10 -24.20 -5.01
CA GLY A 1048 4.69 -23.63 -3.78
C GLY A 1048 5.92 -22.74 -3.98
N ARG A 1049 6.56 -22.72 -5.16
CA ARG A 1049 7.89 -22.11 -5.33
C ARG A 1049 7.97 -20.60 -5.34
N ARG A 1050 6.87 -19.86 -5.51
CA ARG A 1050 6.97 -18.41 -5.70
C ARG A 1050 6.27 -17.57 -4.64
N GLU A 1051 5.28 -18.17 -4.00
CA GLU A 1051 5.07 -18.10 -2.56
C GLU A 1051 6.40 -18.06 -1.78
N LEU A 1052 7.37 -18.90 -2.14
CA LEU A 1052 8.70 -18.87 -1.54
C LEU A 1052 9.60 -17.77 -2.14
N LEU A 1053 9.53 -17.53 -3.45
CA LEU A 1053 10.38 -16.55 -4.14
C LEU A 1053 10.27 -15.16 -3.54
N ILE A 1054 9.07 -14.62 -3.34
CA ILE A 1054 9.01 -13.34 -2.65
C ILE A 1054 9.20 -13.52 -1.15
N LEU A 1055 8.87 -14.62 -0.44
CA LEU A 1055 9.26 -14.72 0.98
C LEU A 1055 10.77 -14.47 1.16
N VAL A 1056 11.57 -14.92 0.18
CA VAL A 1056 12.99 -14.60 0.07
C VAL A 1056 13.24 -13.11 -0.28
N VAL A 1057 12.71 -12.57 -1.38
CA VAL A 1057 13.00 -11.16 -1.76
C VAL A 1057 12.47 -10.18 -0.70
N ALA A 1058 11.34 -10.49 -0.08
CA ALA A 1058 10.77 -9.84 1.08
C ALA A 1058 11.77 -9.73 2.24
N ILE A 1059 12.28 -10.88 2.70
CA ILE A 1059 13.29 -10.92 3.77
C ILE A 1059 14.59 -10.24 3.32
N VAL A 1060 14.91 -10.20 2.02
CA VAL A 1060 16.04 -9.40 1.51
C VAL A 1060 15.76 -7.90 1.61
N CYS A 1061 14.57 -7.42 1.24
CA CYS A 1061 14.15 -6.04 1.38
C CYS A 1061 13.94 -5.61 2.85
N TYR A 1062 13.67 -6.53 3.78
CA TYR A 1062 13.84 -6.31 5.23
C TYR A 1062 15.31 -6.08 5.60
N LEU A 1063 16.21 -6.98 5.21
CA LEU A 1063 17.56 -6.95 5.76
C LEU A 1063 18.44 -5.87 5.11
N LEU A 1064 18.17 -5.52 3.85
CA LEU A 1064 18.61 -4.28 3.22
C LEU A 1064 17.78 -3.09 3.70
N GLY A 1065 16.58 -3.41 4.16
CA GLY A 1065 15.71 -2.59 4.96
C GLY A 1065 16.53 -1.89 6.04
N LEU A 1066 16.97 -2.64 7.03
CA LEU A 1066 17.67 -2.23 8.26
C LEU A 1066 18.90 -1.26 8.15
N LEU A 1067 19.23 -0.68 6.99
CA LEU A 1067 20.33 0.27 6.78
C LEU A 1067 19.93 1.73 6.55
N LEU A 1068 18.87 2.04 5.82
CA LEU A 1068 18.43 3.43 5.57
C LEU A 1068 17.69 4.03 6.78
N VAL A 1069 18.14 3.68 7.99
CA VAL A 1069 17.27 3.18 9.06
C VAL A 1069 17.78 3.56 10.43
N THR A 1070 19.00 3.14 10.69
CA THR A 1070 19.86 3.69 11.73
C THR A 1070 19.75 5.22 11.72
N GLU A 1071 19.75 5.90 12.86
CA GLU A 1071 19.66 7.37 13.06
C GLU A 1071 20.13 8.37 11.96
N GLY A 1072 21.08 8.01 11.10
CA GLY A 1072 21.40 8.73 9.84
C GLY A 1072 20.53 8.39 8.61
N GLY A 1073 19.40 7.71 8.79
CA GLY A 1073 18.74 6.93 7.74
C GLY A 1073 18.01 7.75 6.68
N MET A 1074 17.36 8.84 7.09
CA MET A 1074 16.75 9.85 6.21
C MET A 1074 17.74 10.43 5.18
N TYR A 1075 19.03 10.48 5.52
CA TYR A 1075 20.05 10.88 4.55
C TYR A 1075 20.25 9.83 3.45
N ILE A 1076 20.18 8.53 3.78
CA ILE A 1076 20.32 7.47 2.78
C ILE A 1076 19.05 7.41 1.91
N PHE A 1077 17.86 7.59 2.49
CA PHE A 1077 16.61 7.71 1.72
C PHE A 1077 16.72 8.70 0.56
N GLN A 1078 17.05 9.96 0.87
CA GLN A 1078 17.04 11.00 -0.15
C GLN A 1078 18.09 10.77 -1.24
N LEU A 1079 19.18 10.03 -0.95
CA LEU A 1079 20.11 9.62 -2.01
C LEU A 1079 19.45 8.68 -3.02
N PHE A 1080 18.62 7.75 -2.58
CA PHE A 1080 17.92 6.90 -3.53
C PHE A 1080 16.73 7.62 -4.21
N ASP A 1081 15.89 8.40 -3.52
CA ASP A 1081 14.78 9.14 -4.15
C ASP A 1081 15.26 10.09 -5.25
N TYR A 1082 16.36 10.79 -4.98
CA TYR A 1082 16.93 11.77 -5.91
C TYR A 1082 17.72 11.14 -7.06
N TYR A 1083 18.41 10.01 -6.84
CA TYR A 1083 19.33 9.44 -7.85
C TYR A 1083 18.93 8.07 -8.43
N ALA A 1084 18.33 7.16 -7.64
CA ALA A 1084 18.16 5.77 -8.05
C ALA A 1084 17.04 5.60 -9.08
N SER A 1085 15.87 6.20 -8.82
CA SER A 1085 14.62 5.88 -9.51
C SER A 1085 13.82 7.09 -10.02
N SER A 1086 14.41 8.29 -9.99
CA SER A 1086 13.75 9.50 -10.50
C SER A 1086 14.66 10.34 -11.42
N GLY A 1087 14.10 11.36 -12.06
CA GLY A 1087 14.87 12.32 -12.85
C GLY A 1087 15.56 11.74 -14.08
N ILE A 1088 16.90 11.74 -14.04
CA ILE A 1088 17.78 11.48 -15.19
C ILE A 1088 17.63 10.05 -15.73
N CYS A 1089 17.50 9.06 -14.83
CA CYS A 1089 17.46 7.64 -15.19
C CYS A 1089 16.24 7.29 -16.07
N LEU A 1090 15.07 7.86 -15.76
CA LEU A 1090 13.83 7.63 -16.51
C LEU A 1090 13.88 8.26 -17.91
N LEU A 1091 14.40 9.50 -17.99
CA LEU A 1091 14.60 10.21 -19.26
C LEU A 1091 15.60 9.48 -20.17
N PHE A 1092 16.65 8.89 -19.59
CA PHE A 1092 17.63 8.07 -20.31
C PHE A 1092 16.99 6.79 -20.88
N LEU A 1093 16.26 6.03 -20.07
CA LEU A 1093 15.66 4.77 -20.52
C LEU A 1093 14.58 5.00 -21.59
N SER A 1094 13.75 6.03 -21.44
CA SER A 1094 12.74 6.37 -22.44
C SER A 1094 13.30 6.66 -23.81
N LEU A 1095 14.43 7.36 -23.87
CA LEU A 1095 15.12 7.62 -25.13
C LEU A 1095 15.47 6.31 -25.85
N PHE A 1096 15.96 5.29 -25.13
CA PHE A 1096 16.28 4.00 -25.72
C PHE A 1096 15.06 3.17 -26.11
N GLU A 1097 13.95 3.26 -25.36
CA GLU A 1097 12.72 2.51 -25.66
C GLU A 1097 11.97 3.04 -26.88
N VAL A 1098 11.81 4.36 -26.99
CA VAL A 1098 11.17 4.95 -28.19
C VAL A 1098 12.07 4.85 -29.42
N ILE A 1099 13.40 4.86 -29.27
CA ILE A 1099 14.32 4.51 -30.36
C ILE A 1099 14.16 3.03 -30.73
N CYS A 1100 14.05 2.13 -29.76
CA CYS A 1100 13.88 0.69 -30.00
C CYS A 1100 12.60 0.42 -30.81
N ILE A 1101 11.43 0.87 -30.34
CA ILE A 1101 10.16 0.64 -31.03
C ILE A 1101 10.04 1.47 -32.31
N GLY A 1102 10.37 2.77 -32.24
CA GLY A 1102 10.18 3.70 -33.36
C GLY A 1102 11.07 3.37 -34.56
N TRP A 1103 12.35 3.09 -34.32
CA TRP A 1103 13.39 3.05 -35.35
C TRP A 1103 14.07 1.69 -35.54
N VAL A 1104 14.19 0.85 -34.49
CA VAL A 1104 14.90 -0.45 -34.58
C VAL A 1104 13.95 -1.61 -34.91
N TYR A 1105 12.84 -1.74 -34.17
CA TYR A 1105 11.76 -2.69 -34.44
C TYR A 1105 10.82 -2.20 -35.56
N GLY A 1106 10.62 -0.89 -35.63
CA GLY A 1106 9.89 -0.17 -36.67
C GLY A 1106 8.49 0.26 -36.23
N ALA A 1107 8.25 1.58 -36.19
CA ALA A 1107 6.98 2.17 -35.77
C ALA A 1107 5.78 1.62 -36.55
N ASP A 1108 5.90 1.42 -37.86
CA ASP A 1108 4.83 0.86 -38.70
C ASP A 1108 4.45 -0.56 -38.29
N ARG A 1109 5.43 -1.47 -38.15
CA ARG A 1109 5.19 -2.84 -37.69
C ARG A 1109 4.47 -2.85 -36.33
N PHE A 1110 4.91 -1.99 -35.42
CA PHE A 1110 4.29 -1.90 -34.10
C PHE A 1110 2.87 -1.32 -34.15
N TYR A 1111 2.61 -0.37 -35.04
CA TYR A 1111 1.28 0.19 -35.28
C TYR A 1111 0.33 -0.82 -35.95
N ASP A 1112 0.85 -1.66 -36.84
CA ASP A 1112 0.13 -2.76 -37.48
C ASP A 1112 -0.19 -3.87 -36.45
N ASN A 1113 0.77 -4.22 -35.56
CA ASN A 1113 0.50 -5.11 -34.42
C ASN A 1113 -0.60 -4.52 -33.53
N VAL A 1114 -0.58 -3.20 -33.27
CA VAL A 1114 -1.64 -2.53 -32.51
C VAL A 1114 -2.98 -2.67 -33.22
N GLU A 1115 -3.07 -2.47 -34.54
CA GLU A 1115 -4.32 -2.68 -35.30
C GLU A 1115 -4.82 -4.13 -35.21
N ASP A 1116 -3.92 -5.11 -35.36
CA ASP A 1116 -4.19 -6.54 -35.24
C ASP A 1116 -4.69 -6.92 -33.82
N MET A 1117 -4.20 -6.23 -32.79
CA MET A 1117 -4.67 -6.36 -31.40
C MET A 1117 -6.04 -5.69 -31.18
N ILE A 1118 -6.18 -4.41 -31.55
CA ILE A 1118 -7.31 -3.55 -31.15
C ILE A 1118 -8.44 -3.44 -32.17
N GLY A 1119 -8.25 -3.93 -33.39
CA GLY A 1119 -9.24 -3.92 -34.48
C GLY A 1119 -9.36 -2.60 -35.25
N TYR A 1120 -8.53 -1.59 -34.96
CA TYR A 1120 -8.46 -0.31 -35.66
C TYR A 1120 -7.11 0.37 -35.41
N ARG A 1121 -6.71 1.34 -36.24
CA ARG A 1121 -5.50 2.14 -35.99
C ARG A 1121 -5.77 3.24 -34.95
N PRO A 1122 -4.85 3.51 -34.00
CA PRO A 1122 -4.90 4.69 -33.14
C PRO A 1122 -4.90 6.02 -33.89
N TRP A 1123 -4.92 7.13 -33.15
CA TRP A 1123 -4.72 8.46 -33.75
C TRP A 1123 -3.25 8.67 -34.15
N PRO A 1124 -2.93 9.10 -35.40
CA PRO A 1124 -1.56 9.15 -35.90
C PRO A 1124 -0.55 9.99 -35.10
N LEU A 1125 -1.00 10.95 -34.29
CA LEU A 1125 -0.10 11.71 -33.41
C LEU A 1125 0.69 10.81 -32.46
N VAL A 1126 0.12 9.69 -32.01
CA VAL A 1126 0.82 8.70 -31.17
C VAL A 1126 2.07 8.16 -31.87
N LYS A 1127 1.94 7.77 -33.14
CA LYS A 1127 3.06 7.27 -33.97
C LYS A 1127 4.11 8.36 -34.21
N ILE A 1128 3.66 9.60 -34.45
CA ILE A 1128 4.54 10.77 -34.64
C ILE A 1128 5.31 11.09 -33.35
N SER A 1129 4.69 10.94 -32.18
CA SER A 1129 5.34 11.13 -30.89
C SER A 1129 6.49 10.13 -30.68
N TRP A 1130 6.26 8.84 -30.93
CA TRP A 1130 7.30 7.80 -30.82
C TRP A 1130 8.48 8.03 -31.75
N LEU A 1131 8.23 8.47 -32.99
CA LEU A 1131 9.27 8.71 -33.98
C LEU A 1131 10.10 9.97 -33.68
N PHE A 1132 9.45 11.05 -33.23
CA PHE A 1132 10.07 12.39 -33.20
C PHE A 1132 9.87 13.16 -31.89
N LEU A 1133 8.63 13.31 -31.38
CA LEU A 1133 8.38 14.25 -30.28
C LEU A 1133 8.95 13.76 -28.95
N THR A 1134 8.69 12.50 -28.58
CA THR A 1134 9.23 11.92 -27.35
C THR A 1134 10.77 11.85 -27.36
N PRO A 1135 11.44 11.22 -28.36
CA PRO A 1135 12.91 11.15 -28.33
C PRO A 1135 13.55 12.55 -28.35
N GLY A 1136 12.99 13.51 -29.09
CA GLY A 1136 13.48 14.89 -29.12
C GLY A 1136 13.37 15.61 -27.77
N LEU A 1137 12.22 15.49 -27.09
CA LEU A 1137 12.00 16.14 -25.80
C LEU A 1137 12.79 15.48 -24.67
N CYS A 1138 12.79 14.14 -24.60
CA CYS A 1138 13.56 13.41 -23.58
C CYS A 1138 15.07 13.68 -23.71
N LEU A 1139 15.62 13.66 -24.93
CA LEU A 1139 17.01 14.00 -25.20
C LEU A 1139 17.35 15.45 -24.79
N ALA A 1140 16.46 16.41 -25.12
CA ALA A 1140 16.65 17.80 -24.72
C ALA A 1140 16.69 17.95 -23.19
N THR A 1141 15.71 17.40 -22.47
CA THR A 1141 15.70 17.46 -20.99
C THR A 1141 16.86 16.73 -20.35
N PHE A 1142 17.30 15.59 -20.90
CA PHE A 1142 18.46 14.85 -20.41
C PHE A 1142 19.75 15.69 -20.52
N ILE A 1143 19.98 16.32 -21.68
CA ILE A 1143 21.12 17.23 -21.88
C ILE A 1143 21.03 18.44 -20.94
N PHE A 1144 19.86 19.06 -20.79
CA PHE A 1144 19.69 20.18 -19.87
C PHE A 1144 19.97 19.78 -18.42
N SER A 1145 19.52 18.60 -17.99
CA SER A 1145 19.72 18.12 -16.61
C SER A 1145 21.17 17.84 -16.27
N LEU A 1146 21.97 17.39 -17.25
CA LEU A 1146 23.43 17.29 -17.09
C LEU A 1146 24.10 18.67 -17.08
N SER A 1147 23.61 19.63 -17.88
CA SER A 1147 24.20 20.98 -17.98
C SER A 1147 23.90 21.90 -16.79
N LYS A 1148 22.84 21.61 -16.03
CA LYS A 1148 22.33 22.40 -14.90
C LYS A 1148 22.13 21.55 -13.63
N TYR A 1149 22.93 20.51 -13.47
CA TYR A 1149 22.91 19.65 -12.28
C TYR A 1149 23.04 20.46 -10.98
N THR A 1150 22.07 20.28 -10.09
CA THR A 1150 22.08 20.78 -8.71
C THR A 1150 22.36 19.63 -7.74
N PRO A 1151 23.31 19.76 -6.80
CA PRO A 1151 23.54 18.75 -5.78
C PRO A 1151 22.40 18.72 -4.76
N LEU A 1152 22.03 17.51 -4.32
CA LEU A 1152 21.06 17.25 -3.27
C LEU A 1152 21.49 17.88 -1.93
N LYS A 1153 20.51 18.39 -1.16
CA LYS A 1153 20.69 18.91 0.20
C LYS A 1153 19.52 18.49 1.08
N TYR A 1154 19.79 18.18 2.34
CA TYR A 1154 18.73 17.93 3.33
C TYR A 1154 18.38 19.23 4.06
N ASN A 1155 17.07 19.51 4.21
CA ASN A 1155 16.48 20.72 4.82
C ASN A 1155 17.16 22.06 4.43
N ASN A 1156 17.66 22.17 3.18
CA ASN A 1156 18.51 23.24 2.62
C ASN A 1156 19.84 23.56 3.35
N VAL A 1157 20.00 23.17 4.62
CA VAL A 1157 21.17 23.44 5.47
C VAL A 1157 22.25 22.36 5.31
N TYR A 1158 21.86 21.08 5.34
CA TYR A 1158 22.82 19.96 5.33
C TYR A 1158 23.30 19.65 3.91
N MET A 1159 24.63 19.56 3.75
CA MET A 1159 25.29 19.12 2.52
C MET A 1159 25.88 17.73 2.70
N TYR A 1160 25.60 16.84 1.75
CA TYR A 1160 26.18 15.50 1.75
C TYR A 1160 27.71 15.55 1.55
N PRO A 1161 28.46 14.61 2.15
CA PRO A 1161 29.88 14.45 1.86
C PRO A 1161 30.09 13.96 0.42
N SER A 1162 31.29 14.17 -0.12
CA SER A 1162 31.65 13.78 -1.50
C SER A 1162 31.44 12.30 -1.81
N TRP A 1163 31.65 11.42 -0.82
CA TRP A 1163 31.37 9.99 -0.97
C TRP A 1163 29.87 9.66 -1.00
N GLY A 1164 29.02 10.47 -0.36
CA GLY A 1164 27.57 10.34 -0.43
C GLY A 1164 27.03 10.67 -1.84
N TYR A 1165 27.51 11.76 -2.45
CA TYR A 1165 27.21 12.04 -3.87
C TYR A 1165 27.74 10.95 -4.81
N PHE A 1166 28.89 10.33 -4.50
CA PHE A 1166 29.41 9.20 -5.27
C PHE A 1166 28.51 7.97 -5.18
N ILE A 1167 27.96 7.65 -4.01
CA ILE A 1167 26.95 6.59 -3.85
C ILE A 1167 25.67 6.92 -4.63
N GLY A 1168 25.17 8.16 -4.54
CA GLY A 1168 24.03 8.62 -5.36
C GLY A 1168 24.25 8.40 -6.85
N TRP A 1169 25.38 8.88 -7.39
CA TRP A 1169 25.73 8.63 -8.79
C TRP A 1169 25.92 7.15 -9.12
N LEU A 1170 26.43 6.32 -8.20
CA LEU A 1170 26.55 4.87 -8.40
C LEU A 1170 25.17 4.18 -8.53
N LEU A 1171 24.18 4.60 -7.73
CA LEU A 1171 22.78 4.15 -7.84
C LEU A 1171 22.15 4.58 -9.18
N ALA A 1172 22.42 5.80 -9.63
CA ALA A 1172 21.95 6.27 -10.94
C ALA A 1172 22.62 5.52 -12.11
N PHE A 1173 23.92 5.25 -12.02
CA PHE A 1173 24.67 4.58 -13.08
C PHE A 1173 24.39 3.09 -13.20
N SER A 1174 24.02 2.38 -12.13
CA SER A 1174 23.82 0.92 -12.20
C SER A 1174 22.66 0.52 -13.12
N SER A 1175 21.54 1.26 -13.08
CA SER A 1175 20.41 1.08 -13.99
C SER A 1175 20.75 1.53 -15.40
N MET A 1176 21.22 2.78 -15.58
CA MET A 1176 21.59 3.32 -16.91
C MET A 1176 22.65 2.47 -17.63
N ALA A 1177 23.61 1.87 -16.91
CA ALA A 1177 24.65 1.03 -17.49
C ALA A 1177 24.14 -0.32 -18.00
N CYS A 1178 22.98 -0.82 -17.54
CA CYS A 1178 22.44 -2.10 -18.00
C CYS A 1178 22.17 -2.10 -19.52
N VAL A 1179 21.74 -0.97 -20.11
CA VAL A 1179 21.50 -0.86 -21.56
C VAL A 1179 22.78 -1.11 -22.37
N PRO A 1180 23.87 -0.30 -22.26
CA PRO A 1180 25.11 -0.54 -23.01
C PRO A 1180 25.82 -1.85 -22.61
N LEU A 1181 25.76 -2.27 -21.35
CA LEU A 1181 26.42 -3.49 -20.88
C LEU A 1181 25.82 -4.76 -21.51
N PHE A 1182 24.48 -4.85 -21.60
CA PHE A 1182 23.83 -6.00 -22.28
C PHE A 1182 23.96 -5.95 -23.81
N ILE A 1183 24.05 -4.76 -24.43
CA ILE A 1183 24.45 -4.64 -25.85
C ILE A 1183 25.81 -5.32 -26.07
N ILE A 1184 26.81 -5.02 -25.21
CA ILE A 1184 28.15 -5.61 -25.32
C ILE A 1184 28.13 -7.12 -25.06
N ILE A 1185 27.47 -7.59 -23.99
CA ILE A 1185 27.41 -9.03 -23.65
C ILE A 1185 26.77 -9.84 -24.78
N THR A 1186 25.61 -9.42 -25.31
CA THR A 1186 24.91 -10.13 -26.38
C THR A 1186 25.70 -10.17 -27.69
N LEU A 1187 26.38 -9.06 -28.02
CA LEU A 1187 27.29 -8.99 -29.18
C LEU A 1187 28.51 -9.88 -29.03
N LEU A 1188 29.04 -10.10 -27.81
CA LEU A 1188 30.16 -11.02 -27.57
C LEU A 1188 29.72 -12.49 -27.64
N GLN A 1189 28.59 -12.84 -27.03
CA GLN A 1189 28.06 -14.21 -26.98
C GLN A 1189 27.53 -14.73 -28.33
N THR A 1190 26.98 -13.85 -29.18
CA THR A 1190 26.37 -14.27 -30.45
C THR A 1190 27.42 -14.66 -31.49
N GLN A 1191 27.40 -15.91 -31.97
CA GLN A 1191 28.36 -16.40 -32.95
C GLN A 1191 28.13 -15.84 -34.38
N GLY A 1192 29.24 -15.52 -35.07
CA GLY A 1192 29.27 -15.03 -36.45
C GLY A 1192 30.09 -13.73 -36.66
N SER A 1193 30.01 -13.16 -37.86
CA SER A 1193 30.60 -11.84 -38.18
C SER A 1193 29.75 -10.69 -37.65
N PHE A 1194 30.37 -9.55 -37.29
CA PHE A 1194 29.71 -8.39 -36.65
C PHE A 1194 28.35 -7.99 -37.27
N ARG A 1195 28.30 -7.82 -38.61
CA ARG A 1195 27.05 -7.51 -39.34
C ARG A 1195 25.97 -8.59 -39.17
N LYS A 1196 26.34 -9.87 -39.17
CA LYS A 1196 25.41 -11.00 -38.93
C LYS A 1196 24.97 -11.09 -37.46
N ARG A 1197 25.82 -10.70 -36.49
CA ARG A 1197 25.43 -10.61 -35.07
C ARG A 1197 24.36 -9.55 -34.87
N ILE A 1198 24.61 -8.32 -35.34
CA ILE A 1198 23.64 -7.21 -35.27
C ILE A 1198 22.33 -7.58 -35.97
N GLN A 1199 22.37 -8.12 -37.20
CA GLN A 1199 21.16 -8.49 -37.93
C GLN A 1199 20.33 -9.56 -37.20
N ARG A 1200 20.97 -10.51 -36.50
CA ARG A 1200 20.25 -11.48 -35.64
C ARG A 1200 19.66 -10.82 -34.40
N LEU A 1201 20.41 -9.96 -33.71
CA LEU A 1201 20.00 -9.35 -32.44
C LEU A 1201 18.96 -8.20 -32.59
N ILE A 1202 18.74 -7.72 -33.82
CA ILE A 1202 17.66 -6.76 -34.17
C ILE A 1202 16.43 -7.48 -34.76
N THR A 1203 16.55 -8.76 -35.14
CA THR A 1203 15.39 -9.53 -35.62
C THR A 1203 14.56 -9.99 -34.41
N PRO A 1204 13.24 -9.74 -34.38
CA PRO A 1204 12.39 -10.20 -33.29
C PRO A 1204 12.20 -11.73 -33.28
N ASP A 1205 11.86 -12.25 -32.11
CA ASP A 1205 11.59 -13.66 -31.84
C ASP A 1205 10.37 -14.15 -32.66
N PRO A 1206 10.50 -15.24 -33.47
CA PRO A 1206 9.41 -15.75 -34.31
C PRO A 1206 8.23 -16.35 -33.53
N SER A 1207 8.34 -16.50 -32.20
CA SER A 1207 7.23 -16.91 -31.32
C SER A 1207 6.33 -15.74 -30.87
N LEU A 1208 6.60 -14.51 -31.31
CA LEU A 1208 5.68 -13.37 -31.17
C LEU A 1208 4.50 -13.48 -32.16
N PRO A 1209 3.30 -12.98 -31.81
CA PRO A 1209 2.14 -13.00 -32.71
C PRO A 1209 2.45 -12.30 -34.06
N GLN A 1210 1.91 -12.85 -35.16
CA GLN A 1210 2.11 -12.32 -36.51
C GLN A 1210 0.77 -11.78 -37.04
N PRO A 1211 0.71 -10.55 -37.59
CA PRO A 1211 -0.53 -9.98 -38.08
C PRO A 1211 -1.25 -10.80 -39.14
N GLY A 1212 -2.56 -10.95 -38.98
CA GLY A 1212 -3.39 -11.80 -39.83
C GLY A 1212 -3.49 -11.27 -41.27
N ARG A 1213 -2.76 -11.87 -42.21
CA ARG A 1213 -2.99 -11.64 -43.65
C ARG A 1213 -4.40 -12.04 -44.02
N ARG A 1214 -5.27 -11.05 -44.29
CA ARG A 1214 -6.62 -11.28 -44.83
C ARG A 1214 -6.50 -12.09 -46.14
N PRO A 1215 -7.24 -13.20 -46.31
CA PRO A 1215 -7.32 -13.87 -47.60
C PRO A 1215 -8.07 -12.95 -48.60
N PRO A 1216 -7.73 -12.99 -49.90
CA PRO A 1216 -8.47 -12.25 -50.91
C PRO A 1216 -9.90 -12.78 -51.03
N GLN A 1217 -10.87 -11.87 -51.20
CA GLN A 1217 -12.26 -12.23 -51.52
C GLN A 1217 -12.39 -12.59 -53.00
N ASP A 1218 -12.14 -13.86 -53.34
CA ASP A 1218 -12.50 -14.42 -54.65
C ASP A 1218 -13.48 -15.58 -54.47
N GLY A 1219 -14.70 -15.38 -54.97
CA GLY A 1219 -15.73 -16.42 -54.97
C GLY A 1219 -15.65 -17.29 -56.22
N THR A 1220 -15.21 -18.53 -56.09
CA THR A 1220 -15.70 -19.64 -56.94
C THR A 1220 -15.40 -21.01 -56.33
N SER A 1221 -16.30 -21.96 -56.57
CA SER A 1221 -16.29 -23.33 -56.03
C SER A 1221 -15.47 -24.31 -56.88
N ALA A 1222 -14.63 -25.16 -56.26
CA ALA A 1222 -14.29 -26.50 -56.79
C ALA A 1222 -13.65 -27.45 -55.75
N HIS A 1223 -13.72 -28.75 -56.06
CA HIS A 1223 -13.35 -29.91 -55.23
C HIS A 1223 -11.84 -30.27 -55.18
N ASN A 1224 -11.47 -30.99 -54.11
CA ASN A 1224 -10.43 -32.04 -53.98
C ASN A 1224 -8.97 -31.75 -54.43
N CYS A 1225 -7.97 -31.86 -53.52
CA CYS A 1225 -7.16 -33.09 -53.33
C CYS A 1225 -5.94 -32.92 -52.36
N SER A 1226 -5.48 -34.05 -51.83
CA SER A 1226 -4.26 -34.44 -51.10
C SER A 1226 -2.97 -33.56 -51.07
N PRO A 1227 -2.10 -33.71 -50.03
CA PRO A 1227 -0.90 -32.88 -49.80
C PRO A 1227 0.40 -33.36 -50.49
N LEU A 1228 1.37 -32.45 -50.70
CA LEU A 1228 2.86 -32.59 -50.82
C LEU A 1228 3.45 -31.20 -51.23
N PRO A 1229 4.78 -30.96 -51.33
CA PRO A 1229 5.61 -30.56 -50.18
C PRO A 1229 6.34 -29.20 -50.32
N VAL A 1230 6.93 -28.78 -49.19
CA VAL A 1230 7.85 -27.64 -48.99
C VAL A 1230 8.73 -27.29 -50.21
N LYS A 1231 8.68 -26.02 -50.67
CA LYS A 1231 9.72 -25.46 -51.54
C LYS A 1231 10.17 -24.04 -51.14
N ARG A 1232 11.37 -24.02 -50.57
CA ARG A 1232 12.27 -22.90 -50.25
C ARG A 1232 12.40 -21.89 -51.40
N GLU A 1233 12.02 -20.63 -51.18
CA GLU A 1233 12.49 -19.48 -51.97
C GLU A 1233 13.01 -18.36 -51.06
N LEU A 1234 14.10 -17.73 -51.48
CA LEU A 1234 14.92 -16.79 -50.72
C LEU A 1234 15.39 -15.72 -51.70
N ILE A 1235 15.35 -14.44 -51.29
CA ILE A 1235 15.91 -13.26 -51.97
C ILE A 1235 15.10 -12.71 -53.17
N ALA A 1236 14.38 -11.62 -52.92
CA ALA A 1236 14.32 -10.47 -53.82
C ALA A 1236 14.05 -9.20 -52.98
N TRP A 1237 15.05 -8.31 -52.88
CA TRP A 1237 14.97 -7.04 -52.13
C TRP A 1237 15.39 -5.93 -53.09
N GLU A 1238 14.45 -5.30 -53.79
CA GLU A 1238 14.67 -3.99 -54.42
C GLU A 1238 13.34 -3.25 -54.66
N LYS A 1239 13.37 -1.93 -54.40
CA LYS A 1239 12.59 -0.80 -54.98
C LYS A 1239 11.15 -1.09 -55.45
N GLU A 1240 10.15 -0.32 -55.03
CA GLU A 1240 10.08 1.12 -55.37
C GLU A 1240 9.37 1.99 -54.32
N THR A 1241 9.85 3.23 -54.20
CA THR A 1241 9.08 4.39 -53.74
C THR A 1241 8.07 4.80 -54.80
N HIS A 1242 6.83 5.17 -54.44
CA HIS A 1242 6.19 6.43 -54.86
C HIS A 1242 4.75 6.58 -54.29
N LEU A 1243 4.50 7.76 -53.69
CA LEU A 1243 3.25 8.30 -53.11
C LEU A 1243 2.83 7.75 -51.73
#